data_AF-A0AAD2CI88-F1
#
_entry.id   AF-A0AAD2CI88-F1
#
_cell.length_a   1.000
_cell.length_b   1.000
_cell.length_c   1.000
_cell.angle_alpha   90.00
_cell.angle_beta   90.00
_cell.angle_gamma   90.00
#
_symmetry.space_group_name_H-M   'P 1'
#
loop_
_entity.id
_entity.type
_entity.pdbx_description
1 polymer ?
#
loop_
_entity_poly.entity_id
_entity_poly.type
_entity_poly.pdbx_seq_one_letter_code
_entity_poly.pdbx_strand_id
1 'polypeptide(L)'
;MKLTIFYLLPCAAWTFVSKAPSSRNAAVPHPRNNYENPAPSTRILSALGPSIGSDGDLMAGGKTTTSSPIDDAYLTGFFVSDCDNTNMPPTLKKILQSIDDLASGSDVRGRFIDHPRLGNLREVTKAIVQDNSNLPALTPFATHCLGYAFATMLKKQGFTGRRGEDVVVCIGRDPRSHGSRLADVFGRGAEAVDGVRVVYTGIATTPSLFSFCRSSRCDGGVMVTASHLPADRNGLKFFTADGGFEKKQIAEMIDIAKQYAQRWHDMGMIPPSSGSDGVFCSEWVDWMPYYEDELKASLMKEVFGRGSQEEHSEKPLEGLKIVLNSGNGSGGFFRKVLSDLGADMSASLHTEPLASFPAGIPNPENDEMMKETIEACRSSEADMGILLDTDADRCGMVLKSRNHGYEPLIKNRLIAMMGVIMARQSPGCAIVTDSVTSTGLSAFLNDLGLIHIRHVRGYANVIRKARSFAETIVNAETAIETSGHCALKENDYLDDGTYTAIKVIGLMARAKATNADSYVLDLISSLQELPLVSELRLTAVDGKLDTLARVFDVVEQNIELYCAKEDNNWLIDSDNQEGIRVSTGDDGGYFMIRKSLHDPVLSLQIESTSREDAVGVVVNPLLSIFEDNRSDVDLSSLRAF
;
A
#
# COMPACT_ATOMS: atom_id res chain seq x y z
N MET A 1 -8.34 25.20 50.53
CA MET A 1 -9.38 26.21 50.18
C MET A 1 -8.97 26.80 48.84
N LYS A 2 -9.77 26.56 47.79
CA LYS A 2 -9.54 27.00 46.40
C LYS A 2 -9.89 28.48 46.25
N LEU A 3 -9.16 29.24 45.44
CA LEU A 3 -9.72 30.41 44.77
C LEU A 3 -9.28 30.42 43.30
N THR A 4 -10.29 30.36 42.44
CA THR A 4 -10.24 30.34 40.99
C THR A 4 -10.35 31.76 40.47
N ILE A 5 -9.58 32.14 39.44
CA ILE A 5 -9.73 33.40 38.71
C ILE A 5 -10.19 33.07 37.29
N PHE A 6 -11.37 33.57 36.94
CA PHE A 6 -11.93 33.64 35.58
C PHE A 6 -11.72 35.06 35.03
N TYR A 7 -11.34 35.19 33.77
CA TYR A 7 -11.46 36.43 33.00
C TYR A 7 -12.37 36.20 31.78
N LEU A 8 -13.39 37.05 31.68
CA LEU A 8 -14.37 37.21 30.61
C LEU A 8 -13.88 38.25 29.60
N LEU A 9 -14.11 38.03 28.31
CA LEU A 9 -14.23 39.07 27.26
C LEU A 9 -15.30 38.62 26.21
N PRO A 10 -15.96 39.57 25.50
CA PRO A 10 -17.38 39.47 25.19
C PRO A 10 -17.75 39.24 23.72
N CYS A 11 -18.96 38.71 23.52
CA CYS A 11 -19.70 38.68 22.26
C CYS A 11 -20.00 40.10 21.72
N ALA A 12 -19.85 40.29 20.41
CA ALA A 12 -20.54 41.34 19.65
C ALA A 12 -21.17 40.72 18.40
N ALA A 13 -22.50 40.74 18.35
CA ALA A 13 -23.33 40.40 17.20
C ALA A 13 -23.54 41.65 16.34
N TRP A 14 -23.41 41.54 15.02
CA TRP A 14 -23.93 42.52 14.07
C TRP A 14 -24.69 41.82 12.93
N THR A 15 -25.83 42.41 12.61
CA THR A 15 -26.96 41.93 11.82
C THR A 15 -26.79 42.13 10.31
N PHE A 16 -27.41 41.23 9.54
CA PHE A 16 -27.63 41.30 8.09
C PHE A 16 -28.59 42.44 7.69
N VAL A 17 -28.24 43.20 6.64
CA VAL A 17 -29.21 43.73 5.64
C VAL A 17 -28.56 43.73 4.26
N SER A 18 -29.36 43.31 3.29
CA SER A 18 -29.11 43.08 1.87
C SER A 18 -28.88 44.35 1.03
N LYS A 19 -28.11 44.20 -0.06
CA LYS A 19 -28.37 44.87 -1.35
C LYS A 19 -27.54 44.23 -2.48
N ALA A 20 -28.26 43.66 -3.44
CA ALA A 20 -27.74 43.20 -4.73
C ALA A 20 -27.54 44.38 -5.70
N PRO A 21 -26.71 44.20 -6.74
CA PRO A 21 -27.00 44.78 -8.05
C PRO A 21 -27.13 43.72 -9.15
N SER A 22 -28.15 43.94 -9.97
CA SER A 22 -28.51 43.24 -11.19
C SER A 22 -27.46 43.35 -12.30
N SER A 23 -27.25 42.26 -13.06
CA SER A 23 -27.07 42.37 -14.51
C SER A 23 -27.63 41.14 -15.22
N ARG A 24 -28.24 41.40 -16.37
CA ARG A 24 -29.05 40.50 -17.20
C ARG A 24 -28.15 39.70 -18.16
N ASN A 25 -28.58 38.46 -18.41
CA ASN A 25 -28.53 37.71 -19.67
C ASN A 25 -27.46 38.09 -20.71
N ALA A 26 -26.49 37.20 -20.89
CA ALA A 26 -25.95 36.85 -22.20
C ALA A 26 -25.59 35.36 -22.20
N ALA A 27 -26.45 34.55 -22.79
CA ALA A 27 -26.15 33.17 -23.13
C ALA A 27 -25.14 33.15 -24.29
N VAL A 28 -24.06 32.39 -24.15
CA VAL A 28 -23.09 32.07 -25.22
C VAL A 28 -22.81 30.56 -25.13
N PRO A 29 -22.74 29.84 -26.28
CA PRO A 29 -23.30 28.50 -26.40
C PRO A 29 -22.31 27.36 -26.13
N HIS A 30 -22.84 26.25 -25.64
CA HIS A 30 -22.17 24.95 -25.61
C HIS A 30 -21.88 24.44 -27.04
N PRO A 31 -20.69 23.88 -27.31
CA PRO A 31 -20.43 23.20 -28.57
C PRO A 31 -21.19 21.87 -28.62
N ARG A 32 -22.06 21.74 -29.64
CA ARG A 32 -22.75 20.52 -30.01
C ARG A 32 -21.73 19.49 -30.53
N ASN A 33 -21.61 18.35 -29.87
CA ASN A 33 -21.09 17.14 -30.50
C ASN A 33 -22.27 16.26 -30.92
N ASN A 34 -22.36 16.06 -32.23
CA ASN A 34 -23.33 15.21 -32.92
C ASN A 34 -23.05 13.74 -32.62
N TYR A 35 -23.99 13.06 -31.98
CA TYR A 35 -24.21 11.62 -32.17
C TYR A 35 -25.71 11.43 -32.41
N GLU A 36 -26.09 11.30 -33.68
CA GLU A 36 -27.44 10.92 -34.08
C GLU A 36 -27.65 9.42 -33.77
N ASN A 37 -28.67 9.13 -32.97
CA ASN A 37 -29.25 7.81 -32.80
C ASN A 37 -30.04 7.42 -34.07
N PRO A 38 -29.89 6.22 -34.63
CA PRO A 38 -30.94 5.63 -35.44
C PRO A 38 -31.85 4.74 -34.59
N ALA A 39 -33.13 5.10 -34.56
CA ALA A 39 -34.23 4.27 -34.07
C ALA A 39 -34.45 3.03 -34.98
N PRO A 40 -35.11 1.96 -34.51
CA PRO A 40 -35.07 0.64 -35.14
C PRO A 40 -36.03 0.54 -36.33
N SER A 41 -35.54 0.07 -37.47
CA SER A 41 -36.37 -0.22 -38.64
C SER A 41 -36.95 -1.64 -38.58
N THR A 42 -38.27 -1.72 -38.45
CA THR A 42 -39.11 -2.86 -38.81
C THR A 42 -39.04 -3.13 -40.32
N ARG A 43 -38.74 -4.36 -40.74
CA ARG A 43 -39.19 -4.91 -42.04
C ARG A 43 -39.57 -6.39 -41.93
N ILE A 44 -40.84 -6.61 -42.27
CA ILE A 44 -41.50 -7.87 -42.63
C ILE A 44 -41.27 -8.12 -44.12
N LEU A 45 -41.21 -9.41 -44.52
CA LEU A 45 -41.67 -10.08 -45.78
C LEU A 45 -40.90 -11.44 -45.85
N SER A 46 -41.50 -12.61 -45.59
CA SER A 46 -42.33 -13.46 -46.50
C SER A 46 -41.70 -13.62 -47.90
N ALA A 47 -41.64 -14.77 -48.59
CA ALA A 47 -42.16 -16.13 -48.43
C ALA A 47 -41.37 -17.03 -49.42
N LEU A 48 -41.48 -18.36 -49.28
CA LEU A 48 -41.72 -19.38 -50.34
C LEU A 48 -41.51 -20.79 -49.76
N GLY A 49 -42.59 -21.58 -49.68
CA GLY A 49 -42.59 -23.02 -49.31
C GLY A 49 -42.42 -23.95 -50.53
N PRO A 50 -43.13 -25.10 -50.62
CA PRO A 50 -43.22 -26.23 -49.68
C PRO A 50 -43.12 -27.62 -50.39
N SER A 51 -42.98 -28.73 -49.64
CA SER A 51 -43.51 -30.09 -50.00
C SER A 51 -43.25 -31.06 -48.84
N ILE A 52 -44.25 -31.49 -48.06
CA ILE A 52 -45.17 -32.65 -48.24
C ILE A 52 -44.47 -34.01 -48.31
N GLY A 53 -44.81 -34.87 -47.34
CA GLY A 53 -44.60 -36.33 -47.34
C GLY A 53 -45.09 -36.92 -46.00
N SER A 54 -46.22 -37.62 -46.03
CA SER A 54 -46.98 -38.17 -44.90
C SER A 54 -46.72 -39.66 -44.65
N ASP A 55 -47.15 -40.12 -43.45
CA ASP A 55 -47.48 -41.50 -43.03
C ASP A 55 -46.34 -42.54 -43.03
N GLY A 56 -46.19 -43.48 -42.10
CA GLY A 56 -46.95 -43.96 -40.96
C GLY A 56 -46.28 -45.23 -40.40
N ASP A 57 -46.85 -45.76 -39.33
CA ASP A 57 -46.70 -47.10 -38.75
C ASP A 57 -45.67 -47.45 -37.65
N LEU A 58 -46.28 -48.06 -36.63
CA LEU A 58 -45.78 -48.72 -35.43
C LEU A 58 -44.96 -49.97 -35.76
N MET A 59 -43.98 -50.32 -34.92
CA MET A 59 -43.82 -51.65 -34.32
C MET A 59 -42.76 -51.64 -33.20
N ALA A 60 -43.01 -52.43 -32.15
CA ALA A 60 -42.24 -52.55 -30.94
C ALA A 60 -40.95 -53.38 -31.09
N GLY A 61 -39.92 -53.09 -30.27
CA GLY A 61 -38.78 -54.01 -30.07
C GLY A 61 -37.59 -53.47 -29.28
N GLY A 62 -37.56 -53.74 -27.97
CA GLY A 62 -36.39 -54.20 -27.20
C GLY A 62 -35.06 -53.42 -27.14
N LYS A 63 -34.74 -52.96 -25.92
CA LYS A 63 -33.43 -52.99 -25.22
C LYS A 63 -32.17 -52.50 -25.95
N THR A 64 -31.59 -51.36 -25.52
CA THR A 64 -30.50 -51.27 -24.52
C THR A 64 -30.02 -49.82 -24.44
N THR A 65 -30.06 -49.24 -23.24
CA THR A 65 -29.50 -47.93 -22.91
C THR A 65 -27.99 -48.03 -22.78
N THR A 66 -27.24 -47.39 -23.67
CA THR A 66 -25.83 -47.04 -23.43
C THR A 66 -25.79 -45.70 -22.73
N SER A 67 -25.58 -45.73 -21.40
CA SER A 67 -25.20 -44.58 -20.60
C SER A 67 -23.79 -44.12 -21.00
N SER A 68 -23.65 -42.88 -21.45
CA SER A 68 -22.36 -42.19 -21.44
C SER A 68 -21.88 -42.08 -19.98
N PRO A 69 -20.59 -42.28 -19.69
CA PRO A 69 -20.09 -42.18 -18.33
C PRO A 69 -20.19 -40.73 -17.88
N ILE A 70 -20.85 -40.52 -16.74
CA ILE A 70 -20.74 -39.28 -15.98
C ILE A 70 -19.29 -39.17 -15.55
N ASP A 71 -18.69 -38.01 -15.79
CA ASP A 71 -17.31 -37.67 -15.47
C ASP A 71 -17.09 -37.81 -13.94
N ASP A 72 -16.39 -38.86 -13.52
CA ASP A 72 -16.14 -39.20 -12.10
C ASP A 72 -15.31 -38.13 -11.36
N ALA A 73 -14.74 -37.17 -12.09
CA ALA A 73 -14.07 -36.00 -11.52
C ALA A 73 -15.06 -35.02 -10.84
N TYR A 74 -16.35 -35.06 -11.17
CA TYR A 74 -17.36 -34.17 -10.57
C TYR A 74 -17.84 -34.65 -9.19
N LEU A 75 -17.70 -35.94 -8.88
CA LEU A 75 -18.18 -36.55 -7.63
C LEU A 75 -17.09 -36.73 -6.58
N THR A 76 -15.82 -36.80 -6.97
CA THR A 76 -14.69 -37.00 -6.05
C THR A 76 -14.17 -35.71 -5.41
N GLY A 77 -14.51 -34.54 -5.95
CA GLY A 77 -14.12 -33.23 -5.40
C GLY A 77 -14.96 -32.71 -4.23
N PHE A 78 -16.07 -33.37 -3.90
CA PHE A 78 -17.05 -32.86 -2.91
C PHE A 78 -17.03 -33.55 -1.54
N PHE A 79 -16.20 -34.57 -1.33
CA PHE A 79 -16.16 -35.32 -0.07
C PHE A 79 -14.74 -35.48 0.46
N VAL A 80 -14.17 -34.37 0.94
CA VAL A 80 -13.31 -34.45 2.12
C VAL A 80 -14.27 -34.42 3.32
N SER A 81 -14.48 -35.57 3.95
CA SER A 81 -15.30 -35.69 5.15
C SER A 81 -14.56 -35.18 6.38
N ASP A 82 -14.27 -33.89 6.41
CA ASP A 82 -14.22 -33.18 7.67
C ASP A 82 -15.63 -32.67 7.92
N CYS A 83 -16.46 -33.53 8.52
CA CYS A 83 -17.72 -33.10 9.11
C CYS A 83 -17.39 -32.05 10.15
N ASP A 84 -17.43 -30.77 9.76
CA ASP A 84 -17.37 -29.73 10.75
C ASP A 84 -18.64 -29.81 11.61
N ASN A 85 -18.50 -29.63 12.91
CA ASN A 85 -19.61 -29.69 13.85
C ASN A 85 -20.57 -28.49 13.70
N THR A 86 -20.40 -27.63 12.69
CA THR A 86 -21.20 -26.42 12.45
C THR A 86 -22.34 -26.65 11.46
N ASN A 87 -22.35 -27.78 10.73
CA ASN A 87 -23.38 -28.14 9.73
C ASN A 87 -23.57 -27.04 8.66
N MET A 88 -22.49 -26.31 8.33
CA MET A 88 -22.52 -25.17 7.42
C MET A 88 -22.48 -25.61 5.95
N PRO A 89 -23.35 -25.06 5.07
CA PRO A 89 -23.29 -25.34 3.64
C PRO A 89 -21.89 -25.06 3.03
N PRO A 90 -21.35 -25.94 2.16
CA PRO A 90 -20.02 -25.77 1.58
C PRO A 90 -19.82 -24.45 0.84
N THR A 91 -20.87 -23.94 0.18
CA THR A 91 -20.87 -22.65 -0.54
C THR A 91 -20.55 -21.51 0.41
N LEU A 92 -21.29 -21.44 1.52
CA LEU A 92 -21.14 -20.43 2.55
C LEU A 92 -19.78 -20.55 3.25
N LYS A 93 -19.39 -21.77 3.64
CA LYS A 93 -18.08 -22.03 4.26
C LYS A 93 -16.93 -21.47 3.42
N LYS A 94 -16.94 -21.73 2.10
CA LYS A 94 -15.88 -21.25 1.20
C LYS A 94 -15.89 -19.72 1.06
N ILE A 95 -17.06 -19.09 1.02
CA ILE A 95 -17.18 -17.63 0.97
C ILE A 95 -16.65 -16.99 2.25
N LEU A 96 -17.05 -17.50 3.41
CA LEU A 96 -16.62 -16.95 4.70
C LEU A 96 -15.10 -17.13 4.89
N GLN A 97 -14.56 -18.29 4.50
CA GLN A 97 -13.11 -18.52 4.49
C GLN A 97 -12.40 -17.56 3.54
N SER A 98 -12.92 -17.38 2.32
CA SER A 98 -12.36 -16.46 1.34
C SER A 98 -12.33 -15.01 1.82
N ILE A 99 -13.32 -14.57 2.63
CA ILE A 99 -13.29 -13.24 3.24
C ILE A 99 -12.26 -13.20 4.37
N ASP A 100 -12.15 -14.25 5.17
CA ASP A 100 -11.17 -14.37 6.26
C ASP A 100 -9.72 -14.24 5.75
N ASP A 101 -9.42 -14.95 4.65
CA ASP A 101 -8.09 -15.01 4.03
C ASP A 101 -7.60 -13.65 3.49
N LEU A 102 -8.49 -12.67 3.33
CA LEU A 102 -8.16 -11.35 2.79
C LEU A 102 -7.40 -10.45 3.76
N ALA A 103 -7.43 -10.73 5.05
CA ALA A 103 -6.77 -9.91 6.07
C ALA A 103 -5.23 -9.97 5.91
N SER A 104 -4.59 -8.80 5.74
CA SER A 104 -3.16 -8.70 5.52
C SER A 104 -2.57 -7.52 6.31
N GLY A 105 -2.31 -7.75 7.60
CA GLY A 105 -1.77 -6.71 8.49
C GLY A 105 -2.80 -5.59 8.72
N SER A 106 -2.45 -4.37 8.34
CA SER A 106 -3.32 -3.17 8.37
C SER A 106 -4.24 -3.05 7.14
N ASP A 107 -4.10 -3.94 6.16
CA ASP A 107 -4.79 -3.86 4.87
C ASP A 107 -5.65 -5.10 4.60
N VAL A 108 -6.43 -5.03 3.52
CA VAL A 108 -6.99 -6.19 2.82
C VAL A 108 -6.22 -6.40 1.51
N ARG A 109 -5.80 -7.62 1.19
CA ARG A 109 -5.09 -7.94 -0.05
C ARG A 109 -5.53 -9.27 -0.64
N GLY A 110 -5.62 -9.36 -1.96
CA GLY A 110 -5.96 -10.59 -2.65
C GLY A 110 -5.73 -10.55 -4.15
N ARG A 111 -5.91 -11.68 -4.82
CA ARG A 111 -6.02 -11.77 -6.28
C ARG A 111 -7.43 -11.36 -6.68
N PHE A 112 -7.56 -10.50 -7.68
CA PHE A 112 -8.87 -10.15 -8.19
C PHE A 112 -9.51 -11.36 -8.87
N ILE A 113 -10.68 -11.77 -8.38
CA ILE A 113 -11.49 -12.83 -8.98
C ILE A 113 -12.86 -12.26 -9.30
N ASP A 114 -13.12 -12.09 -10.59
CA ASP A 114 -14.42 -11.57 -11.04
C ASP A 114 -15.50 -12.64 -10.98
N HIS A 115 -16.74 -12.20 -10.88
CA HIS A 115 -17.92 -13.05 -11.01
C HIS A 115 -19.07 -12.26 -11.65
N PRO A 116 -20.10 -12.94 -12.18
CA PRO A 116 -21.25 -12.26 -12.78
C PRO A 116 -21.86 -11.19 -11.87
N ARG A 117 -22.25 -10.06 -12.48
CA ARG A 117 -22.89 -8.90 -11.84
C ARG A 117 -24.26 -9.23 -11.22
N LEU A 118 -24.92 -10.26 -11.73
CA LEU A 118 -26.22 -10.75 -11.29
C LEU A 118 -26.14 -12.26 -11.06
N GLY A 119 -26.93 -12.78 -10.13
CA GLY A 119 -26.99 -14.21 -9.86
C GLY A 119 -27.11 -14.53 -8.38
N ASN A 120 -26.44 -15.59 -7.96
CA ASN A 120 -26.44 -16.08 -6.58
C ASN A 120 -25.02 -16.43 -6.14
N LEU A 121 -24.85 -16.70 -4.85
CA LEU A 121 -23.54 -16.96 -4.25
C LEU A 121 -22.83 -18.22 -4.77
N ARG A 122 -23.52 -19.15 -5.43
CA ARG A 122 -22.86 -20.31 -6.04
C ARG A 122 -21.92 -19.90 -7.17
N GLU A 123 -22.26 -18.86 -7.93
CA GLU A 123 -21.37 -18.34 -8.98
C GLU A 123 -20.11 -17.69 -8.39
N VAL A 124 -20.24 -17.02 -7.24
CA VAL A 124 -19.09 -16.48 -6.49
C VAL A 124 -18.19 -17.61 -6.01
N THR A 125 -18.75 -18.62 -5.35
CA THR A 125 -17.98 -19.80 -4.90
C THR A 125 -17.32 -20.52 -6.06
N LYS A 126 -18.02 -20.70 -7.18
CA LYS A 126 -17.47 -21.33 -8.38
C LYS A 126 -16.27 -20.57 -8.90
N ALA A 127 -16.34 -19.24 -8.98
CA ALA A 127 -15.21 -18.42 -9.40
C ALA A 127 -14.00 -18.56 -8.46
N ILE A 128 -14.24 -18.60 -7.15
CA ILE A 128 -13.18 -18.81 -6.14
C ILE A 128 -12.54 -20.20 -6.28
N VAL A 129 -13.33 -21.25 -6.46
CA VAL A 129 -12.83 -22.64 -6.54
C VAL A 129 -12.09 -22.93 -7.85
N GLN A 130 -12.45 -22.24 -8.93
CA GLN A 130 -11.77 -22.38 -10.22
C GLN A 130 -10.39 -21.71 -10.26
N ASP A 131 -10.08 -20.84 -9.29
CA ASP A 131 -8.77 -20.23 -9.17
C ASP A 131 -7.79 -21.15 -8.45
N ASN A 132 -6.73 -21.53 -9.15
CA ASN A 132 -5.68 -22.44 -8.65
C ASN A 132 -4.45 -21.68 -8.12
N SER A 133 -4.56 -20.39 -7.81
CA SER A 133 -3.40 -19.55 -7.48
C SER A 133 -2.92 -19.69 -6.03
N ASN A 134 -3.70 -20.36 -5.16
CA ASN A 134 -3.52 -20.40 -3.70
C ASN A 134 -3.45 -19.01 -3.03
N LEU A 135 -3.87 -17.95 -3.73
CA LEU A 135 -3.91 -16.60 -3.18
C LEU A 135 -5.32 -16.29 -2.63
N PRO A 136 -5.42 -15.42 -1.61
CA PRO A 136 -6.72 -14.94 -1.14
C PRO A 136 -7.55 -14.32 -2.27
N ALA A 137 -8.81 -14.72 -2.37
CA ALA A 137 -9.70 -14.30 -3.45
C ALA A 137 -10.43 -12.99 -3.11
N LEU A 138 -10.01 -11.89 -3.74
CA LEU A 138 -10.67 -10.59 -3.65
C LEU A 138 -11.77 -10.50 -4.71
N THR A 139 -12.98 -10.86 -4.32
CA THR A 139 -14.16 -10.84 -5.18
C THR A 139 -14.97 -9.55 -5.03
N PRO A 140 -15.71 -9.11 -6.07
CA PRO A 140 -16.65 -8.00 -5.94
C PRO A 140 -17.65 -8.17 -4.78
N PHE A 141 -18.13 -9.39 -4.53
CA PHE A 141 -19.00 -9.69 -3.39
C PHE A 141 -18.31 -9.47 -2.03
N ALA A 142 -17.09 -9.97 -1.87
CA ALA A 142 -16.31 -9.74 -0.65
C ALA A 142 -16.07 -8.24 -0.42
N THR A 143 -15.70 -7.50 -1.47
CA THR A 143 -15.50 -6.04 -1.42
C THR A 143 -16.78 -5.27 -1.06
N HIS A 144 -17.94 -5.71 -1.54
CA HIS A 144 -19.22 -5.15 -1.10
C HIS A 144 -19.46 -5.37 0.41
N CYS A 145 -19.17 -6.58 0.91
CA CYS A 145 -19.30 -6.87 2.33
C CYS A 145 -18.33 -6.05 3.18
N LEU A 146 -17.12 -5.82 2.68
CA LEU A 146 -16.12 -4.95 3.32
C LEU A 146 -16.57 -3.48 3.34
N GLY A 147 -17.22 -2.98 2.29
CA GLY A 147 -17.82 -1.65 2.26
C GLY A 147 -18.87 -1.47 3.36
N TYR A 148 -19.79 -2.43 3.47
CA TYR A 148 -20.80 -2.43 4.53
C TYR A 148 -20.17 -2.49 5.93
N ALA A 149 -19.15 -3.34 6.09
CA ALA A 149 -18.46 -3.51 7.36
C ALA A 149 -17.73 -2.23 7.80
N PHE A 150 -16.99 -1.60 6.90
CA PHE A 150 -16.28 -0.36 7.15
C PHE A 150 -17.23 0.77 7.58
N ALA A 151 -18.30 0.99 6.81
CA ALA A 151 -19.32 1.99 7.14
C ALA A 151 -20.02 1.70 8.48
N THR A 152 -20.31 0.43 8.77
CA THR A 152 -20.86 0.00 10.07
C THR A 152 -19.91 0.32 11.22
N MET A 153 -18.60 0.08 11.05
CA MET A 153 -17.60 0.38 12.06
C MET A 153 -17.49 1.88 12.33
N LEU A 154 -17.49 2.73 11.29
CA LEU A 154 -17.50 4.18 11.47
C LEU A 154 -18.69 4.63 12.33
N LYS A 155 -19.90 4.16 12.03
CA LYS A 155 -21.08 4.49 12.86
C LYS A 155 -20.95 3.99 14.30
N LYS A 156 -20.41 2.78 14.51
CA LYS A 156 -20.17 2.23 15.87
C LYS A 156 -19.14 3.05 16.65
N GLN A 157 -18.16 3.63 15.97
CA GLN A 157 -17.14 4.51 16.57
C GLN A 157 -17.67 5.93 16.84
N GLY A 158 -18.93 6.22 16.52
CA GLY A 158 -19.58 7.49 16.82
C GLY A 158 -19.40 8.56 15.73
N PHE A 159 -18.87 8.20 14.56
CA PHE A 159 -18.91 9.08 13.40
C PHE A 159 -20.38 9.31 13.01
N THR A 160 -20.77 10.58 12.90
CA THR A 160 -22.16 11.02 12.66
C THR A 160 -22.23 12.08 11.56
N GLY A 161 -21.22 12.09 10.68
CA GLY A 161 -21.01 13.17 9.73
C GLY A 161 -20.74 14.51 10.42
N ARG A 162 -20.49 15.55 9.64
CA ARG A 162 -20.43 16.90 10.21
C ARG A 162 -21.83 17.44 10.42
N ARG A 163 -22.08 18.05 11.60
CA ARG A 163 -23.32 18.76 11.93
C ARG A 163 -24.61 17.92 11.89
N GLY A 164 -24.51 16.60 12.08
CA GLY A 164 -25.66 15.69 12.09
C GLY A 164 -26.13 15.25 10.70
N GLU A 165 -25.24 15.31 9.71
CA GLU A 165 -25.45 14.82 8.34
C GLU A 165 -25.02 13.34 8.21
N ASP A 166 -25.06 12.80 6.99
CA ASP A 166 -24.59 11.44 6.71
C ASP A 166 -23.09 11.28 6.98
N VAL A 167 -22.70 10.09 7.45
CA VAL A 167 -21.30 9.67 7.49
C VAL A 167 -20.76 9.60 6.07
N VAL A 168 -19.59 10.19 5.84
CA VAL A 168 -19.02 10.35 4.51
C VAL A 168 -17.79 9.45 4.34
N VAL A 169 -17.87 8.53 3.39
CA VAL A 169 -16.77 7.63 3.03
C VAL A 169 -16.17 8.06 1.70
N CYS A 170 -14.89 8.41 1.67
CA CYS A 170 -14.17 8.68 0.42
C CYS A 170 -13.55 7.40 -0.15
N ILE A 171 -13.56 7.30 -1.48
CA ILE A 171 -12.95 6.20 -2.22
C ILE A 171 -12.02 6.79 -3.28
N GLY A 172 -10.80 6.27 -3.34
CA GLY A 172 -9.85 6.50 -4.43
C GLY A 172 -9.30 5.17 -4.92
N ARG A 173 -8.64 5.17 -6.07
CA ARG A 173 -7.98 3.97 -6.59
C ARG A 173 -6.67 4.29 -7.29
N ASP A 174 -5.81 3.28 -7.36
CA ASP A 174 -4.67 3.27 -8.27
C ASP A 174 -5.14 2.99 -9.73
N PRO A 175 -4.23 2.94 -10.73
CA PRO A 175 -4.64 2.80 -12.12
C PRO A 175 -5.03 1.37 -12.52
N ARG A 176 -5.03 0.38 -11.60
CA ARG A 176 -5.34 -1.02 -11.94
C ARG A 176 -6.71 -1.17 -12.59
N SER A 177 -6.78 -2.09 -13.56
CA SER A 177 -7.96 -2.28 -14.43
C SER A 177 -9.23 -2.70 -13.66
N HIS A 178 -9.06 -3.50 -12.61
CA HIS A 178 -10.14 -3.94 -11.73
C HIS A 178 -10.48 -2.94 -10.61
N GLY A 179 -9.74 -1.84 -10.48
CA GLY A 179 -9.94 -0.85 -9.43
C GLY A 179 -11.31 -0.15 -9.46
N SER A 180 -11.84 0.17 -10.64
CA SER A 180 -13.18 0.78 -10.76
C SER A 180 -14.29 -0.18 -10.32
N ARG A 181 -14.16 -1.48 -10.69
CA ARG A 181 -15.10 -2.52 -10.29
C ARG A 181 -15.15 -2.68 -8.77
N LEU A 182 -13.99 -2.68 -8.12
CA LEU A 182 -13.87 -2.81 -6.67
C LEU A 182 -14.36 -1.55 -5.94
N ALA A 183 -14.03 -0.35 -6.44
CA ALA A 183 -14.52 0.92 -5.89
C ALA A 183 -16.05 1.02 -5.93
N ASP A 184 -16.70 0.64 -7.04
CA ASP A 184 -18.15 0.65 -7.17
C ASP A 184 -18.84 -0.27 -6.15
N VAL A 185 -18.41 -1.53 -6.07
CA VAL A 185 -19.07 -2.49 -5.17
C VAL A 185 -18.79 -2.18 -3.71
N PHE A 186 -17.61 -1.64 -3.38
CA PHE A 186 -17.30 -1.12 -2.05
C PHE A 186 -18.25 0.03 -1.69
N GLY A 187 -18.38 1.04 -2.57
CA GLY A 187 -19.23 2.19 -2.35
C GLY A 187 -20.68 1.80 -2.10
N ARG A 188 -21.21 0.87 -2.92
CA ARG A 188 -22.55 0.30 -2.73
C ARG A 188 -22.72 -0.44 -1.40
N GLY A 189 -21.67 -1.13 -0.96
CA GLY A 189 -21.66 -1.78 0.35
C GLY A 189 -21.74 -0.77 1.47
N ALA A 190 -20.97 0.31 1.38
CA ALA A 190 -20.98 1.39 2.36
C ALA A 190 -22.34 2.11 2.41
N GLU A 191 -22.91 2.47 1.25
CA GLU A 191 -24.22 3.14 1.13
C GLU A 191 -25.41 2.22 1.48
N ALA A 192 -25.19 0.91 1.65
CA ALA A 192 -26.20 0.00 2.19
C ALA A 192 -26.41 0.19 3.71
N VAL A 193 -25.53 0.94 4.39
CA VAL A 193 -25.70 1.37 5.77
C VAL A 193 -26.44 2.71 5.79
N ASP A 194 -27.59 2.77 6.47
CA ASP A 194 -28.41 3.98 6.56
C ASP A 194 -27.62 5.18 7.09
N GLY A 195 -27.81 6.35 6.49
CA GLY A 195 -27.08 7.59 6.84
C GLY A 195 -25.59 7.57 6.48
N VAL A 196 -25.21 6.86 5.41
CA VAL A 196 -23.86 6.84 4.85
C VAL A 196 -23.91 7.26 3.38
N ARG A 197 -23.02 8.16 2.99
CA ARG A 197 -22.82 8.59 1.60
C ARG A 197 -21.39 8.38 1.16
N VAL A 198 -21.19 8.09 -0.12
CA VAL A 198 -19.86 7.85 -0.70
C VAL A 198 -19.42 8.97 -1.63
N VAL A 199 -18.18 9.42 -1.47
CA VAL A 199 -17.50 10.35 -2.37
C VAL A 199 -16.41 9.61 -3.12
N TYR A 200 -16.44 9.65 -4.46
CA TYR A 200 -15.41 9.02 -5.29
C TYR A 200 -14.46 10.06 -5.88
N THR A 201 -13.15 9.78 -5.83
CA THR A 201 -12.09 10.71 -6.26
C THR A 201 -11.40 10.33 -7.57
N GLY A 202 -11.78 9.20 -8.18
CA GLY A 202 -11.13 8.75 -9.41
C GLY A 202 -9.80 8.04 -9.15
N ILE A 203 -8.83 8.25 -10.05
CA ILE A 203 -7.44 7.84 -9.85
C ILE A 203 -6.81 8.83 -8.88
N ALA A 204 -6.22 8.31 -7.81
CA ALA A 204 -5.59 9.07 -6.76
C ALA A 204 -4.29 8.41 -6.34
N THR A 205 -3.47 9.10 -5.55
CA THR A 205 -2.43 8.47 -4.74
C THR A 205 -2.96 8.15 -3.34
N THR A 206 -2.39 7.17 -2.66
CA THR A 206 -2.71 6.89 -1.25
C THR A 206 -2.61 8.14 -0.38
N PRO A 207 -1.51 8.93 -0.44
CA PRO A 207 -1.41 10.15 0.35
C PRO A 207 -2.42 11.24 -0.05
N SER A 208 -2.76 11.39 -1.34
CA SER A 208 -3.77 12.38 -1.76
C SER A 208 -5.17 12.07 -1.19
N LEU A 209 -5.57 10.79 -1.16
CA LEU A 209 -6.86 10.38 -0.62
C LEU A 209 -6.89 10.54 0.90
N PHE A 210 -5.76 10.26 1.57
CA PHE A 210 -5.62 10.49 3.00
C PHE A 210 -5.69 11.98 3.35
N SER A 211 -5.01 12.86 2.60
CA SER A 211 -5.15 14.31 2.70
C SER A 211 -6.62 14.75 2.55
N PHE A 212 -7.33 14.20 1.55
CA PHE A 212 -8.75 14.49 1.36
C PHE A 212 -9.60 14.11 2.58
N CYS A 213 -9.41 12.90 3.11
CA CYS A 213 -10.12 12.45 4.32
C CYS A 213 -9.85 13.41 5.49
N ARG A 214 -8.62 13.88 5.63
CA ARG A 214 -8.15 14.76 6.71
C ARG A 214 -8.50 16.23 6.57
N SER A 215 -8.91 16.68 5.39
CA SER A 215 -9.57 17.99 5.21
C SER A 215 -10.90 18.11 6.01
N SER A 216 -11.18 17.09 6.83
CA SER A 216 -12.34 16.80 7.65
C SER A 216 -13.57 16.52 6.79
N ARG A 217 -13.47 16.55 5.45
CA ARG A 217 -14.61 16.43 4.53
C ARG A 217 -15.22 15.03 4.53
N CYS A 218 -14.46 14.06 5.03
CA CYS A 218 -14.86 12.66 5.14
C CYS A 218 -14.60 12.14 6.57
N ASP A 219 -15.39 11.15 6.97
CA ASP A 219 -15.26 10.45 8.25
C ASP A 219 -14.33 9.22 8.12
N GLY A 220 -14.28 8.64 6.91
CA GLY A 220 -13.36 7.55 6.59
C GLY A 220 -12.99 7.53 5.11
N GLY A 221 -11.92 6.81 4.79
CA GLY A 221 -11.42 6.63 3.44
C GLY A 221 -10.98 5.21 3.16
N VAL A 222 -11.15 4.79 1.91
CA VAL A 222 -10.57 3.55 1.39
C VAL A 222 -9.83 3.82 0.08
N MET A 223 -8.56 3.45 0.05
CA MET A 223 -7.77 3.43 -1.18
C MET A 223 -7.80 2.02 -1.76
N VAL A 224 -8.32 1.88 -2.98
CA VAL A 224 -8.31 0.62 -3.74
C VAL A 224 -6.96 0.51 -4.45
N THR A 225 -6.06 -0.28 -3.88
CA THR A 225 -4.68 -0.40 -4.34
C THR A 225 -4.06 -1.70 -3.86
N ALA A 226 -3.19 -2.29 -4.68
CA ALA A 226 -2.30 -3.38 -4.28
C ALA A 226 -0.86 -2.90 -4.00
N SER A 227 -0.61 -1.58 -4.07
CA SER A 227 0.74 -1.00 -4.08
C SER A 227 1.62 -1.73 -5.09
N HIS A 228 2.78 -2.22 -4.68
CA HIS A 228 3.79 -2.89 -5.50
C HIS A 228 3.51 -4.38 -5.80
N LEU A 229 2.32 -4.92 -5.50
CA LEU A 229 1.98 -6.30 -5.83
C LEU A 229 1.70 -6.50 -7.34
N PRO A 230 1.81 -7.73 -7.89
CA PRO A 230 1.52 -8.02 -9.31
C PRO A 230 0.17 -7.49 -9.82
N ALA A 231 0.04 -7.26 -11.13
CA ALA A 231 -1.10 -6.54 -11.74
C ALA A 231 -2.47 -7.21 -11.53
N ASP A 232 -2.48 -8.53 -11.33
CA ASP A 232 -3.65 -9.35 -11.02
C ASP A 232 -4.06 -9.31 -9.53
N ARG A 233 -3.27 -8.67 -8.67
CA ARG A 233 -3.58 -8.39 -7.27
C ARG A 233 -4.28 -7.05 -7.12
N ASN A 234 -5.14 -6.95 -6.11
CA ASN A 234 -5.62 -5.68 -5.55
C ASN A 234 -5.72 -5.76 -4.02
N GLY A 235 -6.09 -4.64 -3.42
CA GLY A 235 -6.29 -4.52 -1.99
C GLY A 235 -7.08 -3.27 -1.64
N LEU A 236 -7.27 -3.09 -0.34
CA LEU A 236 -7.96 -1.96 0.26
C LEU A 236 -7.16 -1.48 1.47
N LYS A 237 -6.74 -0.22 1.44
CA LYS A 237 -6.14 0.47 2.59
C LYS A 237 -7.20 1.37 3.22
N PHE A 238 -7.43 1.22 4.52
CA PHE A 238 -8.49 1.93 5.25
C PHE A 238 -7.92 2.95 6.20
N PHE A 239 -8.58 4.10 6.32
CA PHE A 239 -8.15 5.15 7.24
C PHE A 239 -9.31 6.05 7.67
N THR A 240 -9.11 6.73 8.79
CA THR A 240 -9.89 7.89 9.23
C THR A 240 -8.98 9.11 9.28
N ALA A 241 -9.51 10.25 9.75
CA ALA A 241 -8.67 11.43 10.00
C ALA A 241 -7.55 11.17 11.04
N ASP A 242 -7.71 10.16 11.90
CA ASP A 242 -6.76 9.84 12.96
C ASP A 242 -5.59 8.94 12.49
N GLY A 243 -5.74 8.25 11.35
CA GLY A 243 -4.73 7.32 10.85
C GLY A 243 -5.29 6.15 10.06
N GLY A 244 -4.39 5.30 9.59
CA GLY A 244 -4.71 4.01 8.97
C GLY A 244 -5.26 3.00 9.98
N PHE A 245 -6.04 2.04 9.48
CA PHE A 245 -6.55 0.93 10.28
C PHE A 245 -5.42 0.02 10.77
N GLU A 246 -5.60 -0.54 11.96
CA GLU A 246 -4.72 -1.54 12.54
C GLU A 246 -5.22 -2.96 12.31
N LYS A 247 -4.34 -3.96 12.51
CA LYS A 247 -4.67 -5.39 12.39
C LYS A 247 -5.93 -5.79 13.17
N LYS A 248 -6.12 -5.24 14.38
CA LYS A 248 -7.31 -5.52 15.19
C LYS A 248 -8.59 -4.96 14.57
N GLN A 249 -8.52 -3.76 13.99
CA GLN A 249 -9.65 -3.13 13.31
C GLN A 249 -9.97 -3.88 12.00
N ILE A 250 -8.96 -4.34 11.26
CA ILE A 250 -9.17 -5.21 10.10
C ILE A 250 -9.86 -6.51 10.50
N ALA A 251 -9.40 -7.18 11.57
CA ALA A 251 -10.05 -8.40 12.06
C ALA A 251 -11.53 -8.18 12.43
N GLU A 252 -11.84 -7.09 13.15
CA GLU A 252 -13.23 -6.72 13.47
C GLU A 252 -14.05 -6.45 12.21
N MET A 253 -13.49 -5.75 11.23
CA MET A 253 -14.15 -5.48 9.95
C MET A 253 -14.47 -6.77 9.19
N ILE A 254 -13.52 -7.71 9.16
CA ILE A 254 -13.67 -9.02 8.53
C ILE A 254 -14.80 -9.81 9.19
N ASP A 255 -14.90 -9.79 10.51
CA ASP A 255 -16.01 -10.42 11.24
C ASP A 255 -17.37 -9.82 10.89
N ILE A 256 -17.46 -8.48 10.78
CA ILE A 256 -18.70 -7.81 10.35
C ILE A 256 -19.03 -8.15 8.89
N ALA A 257 -18.03 -8.19 8.00
CA ALA A 257 -18.19 -8.55 6.61
C ALA A 257 -18.71 -9.99 6.45
N LYS A 258 -18.17 -10.94 7.22
CA LYS A 258 -18.62 -12.35 7.26
C LYS A 258 -20.06 -12.46 7.74
N GLN A 259 -20.43 -11.72 8.79
CA GLN A 259 -21.83 -11.67 9.26
C GLN A 259 -22.77 -11.09 8.21
N TYR A 260 -22.34 -10.09 7.44
CA TYR A 260 -23.14 -9.53 6.36
C TYR A 260 -23.26 -10.48 5.15
N ALA A 261 -22.17 -11.17 4.81
CA ALA A 261 -22.16 -12.20 3.78
C ALA A 261 -23.13 -13.35 4.09
N GLN A 262 -23.22 -13.77 5.36
CA GLN A 262 -24.20 -14.74 5.83
C GLN A 262 -25.64 -14.29 5.53
N ARG A 263 -25.98 -13.02 5.77
CA ARG A 263 -27.34 -12.51 5.52
C ARG A 263 -27.72 -12.61 4.04
N TRP A 264 -26.80 -12.23 3.15
CA TRP A 264 -27.01 -12.38 1.70
C TRP A 264 -27.15 -13.84 1.28
N HIS A 265 -26.39 -14.73 1.91
CA HIS A 265 -26.55 -16.17 1.72
C HIS A 265 -27.95 -16.67 2.10
N ASP A 266 -28.46 -16.26 3.26
CA ASP A 266 -29.76 -16.67 3.74
C ASP A 266 -30.91 -16.13 2.86
N MET A 267 -30.69 -14.99 2.21
CA MET A 267 -31.59 -14.44 1.19
C MET A 267 -31.49 -15.13 -0.17
N GLY A 268 -30.46 -15.95 -0.40
CA GLY A 268 -30.25 -16.70 -1.64
C GLY A 268 -29.86 -15.85 -2.86
N MET A 269 -29.35 -14.64 -2.66
CA MET A 269 -29.01 -13.70 -3.73
C MET A 269 -27.69 -12.98 -3.47
N ILE A 270 -27.10 -12.39 -4.52
CA ILE A 270 -25.98 -11.46 -4.37
C ILE A 270 -26.50 -10.02 -4.27
N PRO A 271 -25.74 -9.09 -3.65
CA PRO A 271 -26.11 -7.69 -3.59
C PRO A 271 -26.23 -7.08 -4.99
N PRO A 272 -27.09 -6.07 -5.18
CA PRO A 272 -27.21 -5.39 -6.46
C PRO A 272 -25.87 -4.76 -6.88
N SER A 273 -25.39 -5.11 -8.07
CA SER A 273 -24.22 -4.45 -8.66
C SER A 273 -24.64 -3.42 -9.72
N SER A 274 -23.75 -2.48 -10.04
CA SER A 274 -23.98 -1.57 -11.17
C SER A 274 -24.11 -2.40 -12.46
N GLY A 275 -24.98 -1.98 -13.38
CA GLY A 275 -25.05 -2.56 -14.73
C GLY A 275 -23.93 -2.07 -15.66
N SER A 276 -23.03 -1.23 -15.18
CA SER A 276 -22.02 -0.49 -15.96
C SER A 276 -20.62 -0.59 -15.35
N ASP A 277 -19.58 -0.26 -16.12
CA ASP A 277 -18.18 -0.25 -15.65
C ASP A 277 -17.79 1.01 -14.85
N GLY A 278 -18.72 1.96 -14.70
CA GLY A 278 -18.54 3.16 -13.88
C GLY A 278 -18.71 2.89 -12.38
N VAL A 279 -18.14 3.80 -11.57
CA VAL A 279 -18.34 3.84 -10.11
C VAL A 279 -19.58 4.65 -9.81
N PHE A 280 -20.59 4.02 -9.20
CA PHE A 280 -21.77 4.72 -8.70
C PHE A 280 -21.53 5.16 -7.26
N CYS A 281 -21.69 6.46 -7.01
CA CYS A 281 -21.45 7.08 -5.71
C CYS A 281 -22.35 8.31 -5.55
N SER A 282 -22.52 8.77 -4.32
CA SER A 282 -23.26 10.00 -4.00
C SER A 282 -22.65 11.26 -4.63
N GLU A 283 -21.32 11.34 -4.74
CA GLU A 283 -20.63 12.53 -5.27
C GLU A 283 -19.28 12.18 -5.92
N TRP A 284 -18.89 12.90 -6.97
CA TRP A 284 -17.57 12.82 -7.59
C TRP A 284 -16.75 14.07 -7.28
N VAL A 285 -15.53 13.92 -6.79
CA VAL A 285 -14.66 15.03 -6.37
C VAL A 285 -13.27 14.88 -6.96
N ASP A 286 -12.84 15.84 -7.78
CA ASP A 286 -11.45 15.91 -8.24
C ASP A 286 -10.59 16.61 -7.17
N TRP A 287 -9.86 15.81 -6.36
CA TRP A 287 -9.03 16.32 -5.25
C TRP A 287 -7.57 16.56 -5.64
N MET A 288 -7.09 15.95 -6.72
CA MET A 288 -5.67 15.99 -7.10
C MET A 288 -5.11 17.41 -7.24
N PRO A 289 -5.82 18.39 -7.85
CA PRO A 289 -5.33 19.77 -7.93
C PRO A 289 -5.08 20.43 -6.56
N TYR A 290 -5.91 20.14 -5.55
CA TYR A 290 -5.70 20.68 -4.20
C TYR A 290 -4.46 20.08 -3.55
N TYR A 291 -4.26 18.77 -3.72
CA TYR A 291 -3.09 18.08 -3.22
C TYR A 291 -1.79 18.51 -3.94
N GLU A 292 -1.85 18.80 -5.24
CA GLU A 292 -0.75 19.45 -5.98
C GLU A 292 -0.33 20.77 -5.33
N ASP A 293 -1.30 21.62 -4.95
CA ASP A 293 -1.03 22.90 -4.32
C ASP A 293 -0.46 22.74 -2.89
N GLU A 294 -0.92 21.72 -2.13
CA GLU A 294 -0.34 21.36 -0.83
C GLU A 294 1.15 20.96 -0.94
N LEU A 295 1.49 20.15 -1.95
CA LEU A 295 2.86 19.76 -2.24
C LEU A 295 3.72 20.95 -2.69
N LYS A 296 3.19 21.83 -3.55
CA LYS A 296 3.89 23.05 -3.95
C LYS A 296 4.21 23.94 -2.75
N ALA A 297 3.22 24.18 -1.89
CA ALA A 297 3.41 24.97 -0.68
C ALA A 297 4.45 24.35 0.27
N SER A 298 4.44 23.02 0.39
CA SER A 298 5.43 22.29 1.19
C SER A 298 6.84 22.41 0.63
N LEU A 299 7.00 22.29 -0.69
CA LEU A 299 8.30 22.45 -1.34
C LEU A 299 8.84 23.88 -1.23
N MET A 300 7.99 24.89 -1.44
CA MET A 300 8.38 26.30 -1.24
C MET A 300 8.90 26.53 0.18
N LYS A 301 8.21 25.99 1.19
CA LYS A 301 8.62 26.07 2.59
C LYS A 301 9.96 25.36 2.85
N GLU A 302 10.20 24.23 2.20
CA GLU A 302 11.51 23.56 2.29
C GLU A 302 12.61 24.39 1.65
N VAL A 303 12.42 24.92 0.44
CA VAL A 303 13.48 25.69 -0.25
C VAL A 303 13.85 26.97 0.49
N PHE A 304 12.88 27.76 0.93
CA PHE A 304 13.11 29.10 1.49
C PHE A 304 13.11 29.17 3.03
N GLY A 305 12.80 28.07 3.72
CA GLY A 305 12.68 28.03 5.18
C GLY A 305 11.37 28.62 5.72
N ARG A 306 11.07 28.33 7.00
CA ARG A 306 9.85 28.83 7.66
C ARG A 306 9.98 30.34 7.97
N GLY A 307 9.02 31.14 7.50
CA GLY A 307 8.83 32.53 7.97
C GLY A 307 9.61 33.61 7.21
N SER A 308 10.18 33.30 6.04
CA SER A 308 10.78 34.31 5.17
C SER A 308 9.67 35.19 4.58
N GLN A 309 9.64 36.47 4.99
CA GLN A 309 8.69 37.49 4.49
C GLN A 309 9.12 38.13 3.17
N GLU A 310 10.14 37.58 2.53
CA GLU A 310 10.65 38.05 1.25
C GLU A 310 9.77 37.55 0.10
N GLU A 311 9.70 38.33 -0.96
CA GLU A 311 9.05 37.94 -2.21
C GLU A 311 9.92 36.85 -2.86
N HIS A 312 9.49 35.59 -2.72
CA HIS A 312 10.23 34.44 -3.24
C HIS A 312 9.96 34.23 -4.72
N SER A 313 10.95 33.68 -5.43
CA SER A 313 10.74 33.20 -6.79
C SER A 313 9.62 32.15 -6.82
N GLU A 314 8.64 32.34 -7.72
CA GLU A 314 7.61 31.32 -8.01
C GLU A 314 8.22 30.06 -8.67
N LYS A 315 9.48 30.13 -9.11
CA LYS A 315 10.25 29.05 -9.71
C LYS A 315 11.48 28.68 -8.88
N PRO A 316 11.32 28.15 -7.65
CA PRO A 316 12.44 27.80 -6.77
C PRO A 316 13.34 26.70 -7.32
N LEU A 317 12.85 25.91 -8.29
CA LEU A 317 13.59 24.81 -8.89
C LEU A 317 14.21 25.18 -10.25
N GLU A 318 14.17 26.46 -10.64
CA GLU A 318 14.76 26.88 -11.91
C GLU A 318 16.25 26.48 -11.98
N GLY A 319 16.61 25.84 -13.09
CA GLY A 319 17.94 25.29 -13.31
C GLY A 319 18.17 23.89 -12.73
N LEU A 320 17.23 23.30 -11.99
CA LEU A 320 17.27 21.88 -11.63
C LEU A 320 16.64 21.03 -12.73
N LYS A 321 17.33 19.95 -13.12
CA LYS A 321 16.80 18.90 -13.98
C LYS A 321 16.52 17.65 -13.15
N ILE A 322 15.27 17.20 -13.16
CA ILE A 322 14.80 16.09 -12.33
C ILE A 322 14.13 15.05 -13.22
N VAL A 323 14.57 13.79 -13.10
CA VAL A 323 13.91 12.65 -13.72
C VAL A 323 12.88 12.09 -12.74
N LEU A 324 11.60 12.09 -13.11
CA LEU A 324 10.58 11.31 -12.40
C LEU A 324 10.34 10.00 -13.14
N ASN A 325 10.42 8.88 -12.45
CA ASN A 325 9.93 7.58 -12.90
C ASN A 325 8.79 7.14 -11.98
N SER A 326 7.55 7.14 -12.48
CA SER A 326 6.38 6.63 -11.72
C SER A 326 5.96 5.23 -12.15
N GLY A 327 6.68 4.59 -13.08
CA GLY A 327 6.39 3.24 -13.57
C GLY A 327 4.96 3.02 -14.09
N ASN A 328 4.28 4.08 -14.52
CA ASN A 328 2.86 4.10 -14.88
C ASN A 328 1.87 3.90 -13.71
N GLY A 329 2.32 4.12 -12.46
CA GLY A 329 1.48 4.26 -11.27
C GLY A 329 0.78 5.62 -11.18
N SER A 330 0.15 5.89 -10.04
CA SER A 330 -0.57 7.14 -9.76
C SER A 330 0.35 8.36 -9.52
N GLY A 331 1.65 8.17 -9.32
CA GLY A 331 2.60 9.23 -8.96
C GLY A 331 2.97 10.23 -10.07
N GLY A 332 2.50 10.02 -11.30
CA GLY A 332 2.90 10.82 -12.47
C GLY A 332 2.56 12.31 -12.39
N PHE A 333 1.49 12.66 -11.65
CA PHE A 333 1.07 14.05 -11.40
C PHE A 333 2.20 14.92 -10.79
N PHE A 334 3.12 14.30 -10.05
CA PHE A 334 4.23 15.00 -9.41
C PHE A 334 5.17 15.65 -10.43
N ARG A 335 5.18 15.18 -11.69
CA ARG A 335 5.86 15.84 -12.80
C ARG A 335 5.38 17.29 -12.98
N LYS A 336 4.06 17.50 -12.92
CA LYS A 336 3.44 18.81 -13.07
C LYS A 336 3.78 19.70 -11.88
N VAL A 337 3.73 19.17 -10.65
CA VAL A 337 4.11 19.90 -9.43
C VAL A 337 5.52 20.49 -9.55
N LEU A 338 6.50 19.66 -9.95
CA LEU A 338 7.90 20.08 -10.07
C LEU A 338 8.13 21.03 -11.26
N SER A 339 7.47 20.77 -12.40
CA SER A 339 7.55 21.64 -13.58
C SER A 339 6.94 23.02 -13.34
N ASP A 340 5.81 23.09 -12.63
CA ASP A 340 5.15 24.35 -12.25
C ASP A 340 6.09 25.21 -11.37
N LEU A 341 6.95 24.57 -10.58
CA LEU A 341 7.97 25.21 -9.73
C LEU A 341 9.32 25.42 -10.42
N GLY A 342 9.41 25.20 -11.74
CA GLY A 342 10.55 25.57 -12.58
C GLY A 342 11.58 24.48 -12.87
N ALA A 343 11.38 23.23 -12.42
CA ALA A 343 12.29 22.14 -12.75
C ALA A 343 12.15 21.70 -14.21
N ASP A 344 13.26 21.31 -14.83
CA ASP A 344 13.27 20.59 -16.11
C ASP A 344 12.94 19.11 -15.88
N MET A 345 11.73 18.71 -16.32
CA MET A 345 11.21 17.35 -16.20
C MET A 345 11.19 16.59 -17.54
N SER A 346 11.94 17.06 -18.55
CA SER A 346 11.89 16.55 -19.93
C SER A 346 12.32 15.09 -20.07
N ALA A 347 13.15 14.59 -19.16
CA ALA A 347 13.68 13.23 -19.15
C ALA A 347 12.90 12.25 -18.25
N SER A 348 11.71 12.64 -17.77
CA SER A 348 10.84 11.78 -16.95
C SER A 348 10.33 10.56 -17.71
N LEU A 349 10.19 9.44 -17.00
CA LEU A 349 9.79 8.13 -17.52
C LEU A 349 8.42 7.73 -16.97
N HIS A 350 7.63 7.02 -17.80
CA HIS A 350 6.44 6.29 -17.36
C HIS A 350 5.47 7.12 -16.50
N THR A 351 5.23 8.37 -16.88
CA THR A 351 4.43 9.34 -16.09
C THR A 351 2.93 9.26 -16.33
N GLU A 352 2.49 8.61 -17.40
CA GLU A 352 1.07 8.38 -17.64
C GLU A 352 0.59 7.14 -16.86
N PRO A 353 -0.53 7.22 -16.10
CA PRO A 353 -1.06 6.08 -15.37
C PRO A 353 -1.61 5.02 -16.32
N LEU A 354 -1.04 3.82 -16.30
CA LEU A 354 -1.43 2.69 -17.15
C LEU A 354 -1.56 1.41 -16.34
N ALA A 355 -2.74 0.80 -16.38
CA ALA A 355 -3.06 -0.43 -15.64
C ALA A 355 -2.19 -1.65 -15.99
N SER A 356 -1.53 -1.63 -17.16
CA SER A 356 -0.73 -2.74 -17.68
C SER A 356 0.71 -2.74 -17.18
N PHE A 357 1.19 -1.64 -16.59
CA PHE A 357 2.56 -1.51 -16.07
C PHE A 357 3.63 -2.08 -17.03
N PRO A 358 3.78 -1.52 -18.25
CA PRO A 358 4.61 -2.11 -19.31
C PRO A 358 6.09 -2.24 -18.95
N ALA A 359 6.61 -1.40 -18.05
CA ALA A 359 7.99 -1.46 -17.54
C ALA A 359 8.14 -2.40 -16.30
N GLY A 360 7.09 -3.13 -15.93
CA GLY A 360 6.98 -3.87 -14.68
C GLY A 360 6.21 -3.09 -13.61
N ILE A 361 5.94 -3.74 -12.47
CA ILE A 361 5.21 -3.10 -11.37
C ILE A 361 6.09 -2.03 -10.70
N PRO A 362 5.59 -0.78 -10.55
CA PRO A 362 6.31 0.29 -9.87
C PRO A 362 6.72 -0.10 -8.45
N ASN A 363 8.02 -0.12 -8.20
CA ASN A 363 8.60 -0.37 -6.88
C ASN A 363 10.01 0.23 -6.80
N PRO A 364 10.31 1.12 -5.84
CA PRO A 364 11.66 1.62 -5.59
C PRO A 364 12.72 0.55 -5.31
N GLU A 365 12.30 -0.64 -4.86
CA GLU A 365 13.19 -1.79 -4.64
C GLU A 365 13.41 -2.66 -5.89
N ASN A 366 12.81 -2.31 -7.04
CA ASN A 366 13.01 -3.02 -8.30
C ASN A 366 14.32 -2.58 -8.97
N ASP A 367 15.29 -3.49 -9.06
CA ASP A 367 16.61 -3.23 -9.64
C ASP A 367 16.57 -2.78 -11.11
N GLU A 368 15.65 -3.31 -11.92
CA GLU A 368 15.54 -2.96 -13.34
C GLU A 368 15.02 -1.52 -13.51
N MET A 369 13.99 -1.14 -12.75
CA MET A 369 13.48 0.24 -12.74
C MET A 369 14.47 1.23 -12.16
N MET A 370 15.22 0.83 -11.13
CA MET A 370 16.29 1.67 -10.58
C MET A 370 17.39 1.90 -11.61
N LYS A 371 17.82 0.85 -12.33
CA LYS A 371 18.79 0.96 -13.44
C LYS A 371 18.30 1.86 -14.56
N GLU A 372 17.02 1.73 -14.96
CA GLU A 372 16.41 2.58 -15.97
C GLU A 372 16.42 4.06 -15.53
N THR A 373 16.07 4.33 -14.27
CA THR A 373 16.08 5.67 -13.69
C THR A 373 17.50 6.26 -13.64
N ILE A 374 18.50 5.45 -13.26
CA ILE A 374 19.92 5.84 -13.28
C ILE A 374 20.36 6.19 -14.71
N GLU A 375 19.97 5.40 -15.70
CA GLU A 375 20.34 5.66 -17.09
C GLU A 375 19.69 6.93 -17.65
N ALA A 376 18.42 7.17 -17.34
CA ALA A 376 17.76 8.43 -17.70
C ALA A 376 18.43 9.64 -17.04
N CYS A 377 18.86 9.54 -15.78
CA CYS A 377 19.62 10.59 -15.12
C CYS A 377 20.97 10.84 -15.82
N ARG A 378 21.69 9.77 -16.14
CA ARG A 378 22.98 9.83 -16.83
C ARG A 378 22.86 10.44 -18.23
N SER A 379 21.94 9.94 -19.04
CA SER A 379 21.75 10.35 -20.43
C SER A 379 21.25 11.80 -20.55
N SER A 380 20.53 12.31 -19.55
CA SER A 380 20.02 13.68 -19.54
C SER A 380 20.86 14.66 -18.71
N GLU A 381 21.91 14.18 -18.03
CA GLU A 381 22.68 14.94 -17.03
C GLU A 381 21.78 15.57 -15.95
N ALA A 382 20.81 14.80 -15.44
CA ALA A 382 19.89 15.26 -14.40
C ALA A 382 20.62 15.53 -13.07
N ASP A 383 20.13 16.47 -12.29
CA ASP A 383 20.62 16.68 -10.93
C ASP A 383 20.20 15.51 -10.01
N MET A 384 19.00 14.95 -10.22
CA MET A 384 18.50 13.78 -9.50
C MET A 384 17.45 12.98 -10.30
N GLY A 385 17.22 11.75 -9.85
CA GLY A 385 16.09 10.90 -10.22
C GLY A 385 15.21 10.58 -9.03
N ILE A 386 13.92 10.36 -9.28
CA ILE A 386 12.90 9.99 -8.30
C ILE A 386 12.15 8.78 -8.85
N LEU A 387 12.04 7.72 -8.06
CA LEU A 387 11.27 6.52 -8.36
C LEU A 387 10.16 6.38 -7.30
N LEU A 388 8.91 6.33 -7.76
CA LEU A 388 7.74 6.14 -6.90
C LEU A 388 7.14 4.74 -7.12
N ASP A 389 6.48 4.20 -6.09
CA ASP A 389 5.69 3.00 -6.25
C ASP A 389 4.29 3.30 -6.83
N THR A 390 3.44 2.27 -6.92
CA THR A 390 2.21 2.32 -7.72
C THR A 390 1.22 3.36 -7.20
N ASP A 391 1.11 3.52 -5.89
CA ASP A 391 0.20 4.45 -5.22
C ASP A 391 0.92 5.61 -4.50
N ALA A 392 2.22 5.75 -4.76
CA ALA A 392 3.09 6.87 -4.39
C ALA A 392 3.25 7.14 -2.88
N ASP A 393 3.10 6.12 -2.03
CA ASP A 393 3.43 6.21 -0.60
C ASP A 393 4.89 5.80 -0.30
N ARG A 394 5.60 5.25 -1.30
CA ARG A 394 7.04 4.95 -1.23
C ARG A 394 7.85 5.77 -2.20
N CYS A 395 9.08 6.06 -1.81
CA CYS A 395 10.04 6.73 -2.67
C CYS A 395 11.44 6.11 -2.59
N GLY A 396 12.08 5.99 -3.74
CA GLY A 396 13.52 5.88 -3.89
C GLY A 396 14.04 7.01 -4.77
N MET A 397 15.32 7.34 -4.64
CA MET A 397 15.91 8.41 -5.44
C MET A 397 17.23 7.97 -6.04
N VAL A 398 17.71 8.74 -7.01
CA VAL A 398 19.02 8.60 -7.62
C VAL A 398 19.70 9.94 -7.51
N LEU A 399 20.91 9.98 -6.97
CA LEU A 399 21.66 11.21 -6.80
C LEU A 399 23.01 11.11 -7.47
N LYS A 400 23.53 12.26 -7.92
CA LYS A 400 24.86 12.35 -8.50
C LYS A 400 25.92 12.08 -7.42
N SER A 401 26.89 11.22 -7.73
CA SER A 401 28.04 10.89 -6.90
C SER A 401 29.31 11.44 -7.51
N ARG A 402 30.26 11.86 -6.68
CA ARG A 402 31.56 12.37 -7.12
C ARG A 402 32.36 11.32 -7.91
N ASN A 403 32.27 10.05 -7.51
CA ASN A 403 33.14 8.98 -8.02
C ASN A 403 32.42 7.95 -8.91
N HIS A 404 31.10 7.83 -8.78
CA HIS A 404 30.33 6.75 -9.41
C HIS A 404 29.23 7.25 -10.36
N GLY A 405 29.23 8.55 -10.68
CA GLY A 405 28.26 9.16 -11.58
C GLY A 405 26.90 9.33 -10.92
N TYR A 406 26.12 8.26 -10.82
CA TYR A 406 24.78 8.25 -10.22
C TYR A 406 24.60 7.01 -9.34
N GLU A 407 24.15 7.23 -8.11
CA GLU A 407 23.95 6.16 -7.12
C GLU A 407 22.52 6.19 -6.56
N PRO A 408 21.95 5.01 -6.23
CA PRO A 408 20.65 4.94 -5.59
C PRO A 408 20.72 5.44 -4.14
N LEU A 409 19.73 6.23 -3.77
CA LEU A 409 19.39 6.65 -2.41
C LEU A 409 18.12 5.90 -1.98
N ILE A 410 18.31 4.68 -1.48
CA ILE A 410 17.26 3.78 -1.00
C ILE A 410 17.71 3.13 0.31
N LYS A 411 16.80 2.42 1.00
CA LYS A 411 17.10 1.64 2.22
C LYS A 411 17.83 2.51 3.27
N ASN A 412 18.93 2.00 3.84
CA ASN A 412 19.71 2.69 4.86
C ASN A 412 20.20 4.08 4.42
N ARG A 413 20.55 4.25 3.14
CA ARG A 413 21.02 5.54 2.61
C ARG A 413 19.94 6.61 2.62
N LEU A 414 18.70 6.25 2.26
CA LEU A 414 17.56 7.17 2.34
C LEU A 414 17.28 7.57 3.78
N ILE A 415 17.32 6.62 4.72
CA ILE A 415 17.16 6.88 6.15
C ILE A 415 18.26 7.80 6.67
N ALA A 416 19.52 7.54 6.31
CA ALA A 416 20.65 8.38 6.67
C ALA A 416 20.49 9.82 6.15
N MET A 417 20.03 9.99 4.90
CA MET A 417 19.77 11.31 4.32
C MET A 417 18.64 12.05 5.07
N MET A 418 17.56 11.34 5.40
CA MET A 418 16.50 11.91 6.24
C MET A 418 17.04 12.27 7.63
N GLY A 419 17.95 11.48 8.20
CA GLY A 419 18.71 11.80 9.40
C GLY A 419 19.46 13.12 9.29
N VAL A 420 20.22 13.34 8.21
CA VAL A 420 20.93 14.62 7.98
C VAL A 420 19.97 15.81 7.97
N ILE A 421 18.80 15.65 7.33
CA ILE A 421 17.78 16.71 7.27
C ILE A 421 17.20 16.96 8.67
N MET A 422 16.84 15.91 9.41
CA MET A 422 16.27 16.00 10.75
C MET A 422 17.26 16.55 11.78
N ALA A 423 18.54 16.19 11.71
CA ALA A 423 19.58 16.74 12.59
C ALA A 423 19.70 18.26 12.48
N ARG A 424 19.34 18.84 11.32
CA ARG A 424 19.30 20.30 11.09
C ARG A 424 17.97 20.92 11.47
N GLN A 425 16.85 20.24 11.17
CA GLN A 425 15.49 20.78 11.36
C GLN A 425 14.98 20.63 12.80
N SER A 426 15.34 19.55 13.47
CA SER A 426 14.97 19.22 14.85
C SER A 426 16.09 18.45 15.55
N PRO A 427 17.18 19.13 15.97
CA PRO A 427 18.31 18.48 16.64
C PRO A 427 17.87 17.63 17.85
N GLY A 428 18.44 16.43 18.00
CA GLY A 428 18.13 15.54 19.12
C GLY A 428 16.83 14.74 18.99
N CYS A 429 16.09 14.88 17.88
CA CYS A 429 14.85 14.11 17.69
C CYS A 429 15.12 12.62 17.47
N ALA A 430 14.07 11.82 17.66
CA ALA A 430 14.11 10.41 17.30
C ALA A 430 13.70 10.15 15.84
N ILE A 431 14.30 9.12 15.26
CA ILE A 431 13.87 8.50 14.00
C ILE A 431 13.52 7.05 14.31
N VAL A 432 12.27 6.69 14.00
CA VAL A 432 11.78 5.32 14.15
C VAL A 432 11.89 4.59 12.83
N THR A 433 12.45 3.39 12.84
CA THR A 433 12.72 2.58 11.66
C THR A 433 12.19 1.14 11.79
N ASP A 434 12.19 0.39 10.69
CA ASP A 434 11.99 -1.06 10.72
C ASP A 434 13.23 -1.81 11.25
N SER A 435 13.01 -3.01 11.77
CA SER A 435 14.01 -3.85 12.46
C SER A 435 15.24 -4.24 11.63
N VAL A 436 15.15 -4.08 10.30
CA VAL A 436 16.08 -4.59 9.29
C VAL A 436 17.22 -3.60 8.97
N THR A 437 17.23 -2.42 9.60
CA THR A 437 18.29 -1.42 9.40
C THR A 437 19.65 -1.91 9.88
N SER A 438 20.73 -1.42 9.26
CA SER A 438 22.11 -1.83 9.60
C SER A 438 22.60 -1.29 10.94
N THR A 439 23.62 -1.95 11.48
CA THR A 439 24.38 -1.44 12.64
C THR A 439 25.08 -0.12 12.28
N GLY A 440 25.64 -0.02 11.07
CA GLY A 440 26.28 1.19 10.56
C GLY A 440 25.34 2.39 10.47
N LEU A 441 24.08 2.18 10.08
CA LEU A 441 23.06 3.24 10.11
C LEU A 441 22.76 3.71 11.54
N SER A 442 22.68 2.79 12.49
CA SER A 442 22.45 3.14 13.90
C SER A 442 23.57 4.02 14.44
N ALA A 443 24.83 3.65 14.18
CA ALA A 443 25.98 4.46 14.55
C ALA A 443 25.95 5.84 13.89
N PHE A 444 25.68 5.89 12.58
CA PHE A 444 25.60 7.14 11.82
C PHE A 444 24.53 8.12 12.37
N LEU A 445 23.33 7.63 12.67
CA LEU A 445 22.26 8.47 13.24
C LEU A 445 22.64 9.00 14.63
N ASN A 446 23.27 8.16 15.46
CA ASN A 446 23.74 8.57 16.79
C ASN A 446 24.86 9.62 16.70
N ASP A 447 25.77 9.50 15.73
CA ASP A 447 26.84 10.48 15.48
C ASP A 447 26.29 11.84 15.02
N LEU A 448 25.13 11.85 14.34
CA LEU A 448 24.36 13.06 14.05
C LEU A 448 23.66 13.66 15.28
N GLY A 449 23.73 12.99 16.44
CA GLY A 449 23.05 13.38 17.67
C GLY A 449 21.56 13.06 17.68
N LEU A 450 21.10 12.14 16.83
CA LEU A 450 19.72 11.67 16.77
C LEU A 450 19.51 10.41 17.61
N ILE A 451 18.26 10.11 17.94
CA ILE A 451 17.89 8.87 18.66
C ILE A 451 17.33 7.87 17.65
N HIS A 452 18.05 6.77 17.41
CA HIS A 452 17.54 5.70 16.55
C HIS A 452 16.66 4.71 17.33
N ILE A 453 15.42 4.51 16.89
CA ILE A 453 14.48 3.56 17.49
C ILE A 453 14.07 2.53 16.44
N ARG A 454 14.61 1.31 16.53
CA ARG A 454 14.17 0.20 15.68
C ARG A 454 12.88 -0.40 16.22
N HIS A 455 11.96 -0.74 15.32
CA HIS A 455 10.68 -1.36 15.68
C HIS A 455 10.29 -2.46 14.70
N VAL A 456 9.29 -3.25 15.08
CA VAL A 456 8.74 -4.34 14.27
C VAL A 456 8.35 -3.82 12.89
N ARG A 457 8.82 -4.51 11.83
CA ARG A 457 8.58 -4.15 10.43
C ARG A 457 7.09 -4.06 10.10
N GLY A 458 6.77 -3.23 9.11
CA GLY A 458 5.44 -2.87 8.64
C GLY A 458 5.20 -1.38 8.86
N TYR A 459 5.03 -0.62 7.77
CA TYR A 459 4.88 0.84 7.79
C TYR A 459 3.91 1.35 8.88
N ALA A 460 2.75 0.72 9.03
CA ALA A 460 1.77 1.07 10.05
C ALA A 460 2.30 0.90 11.50
N ASN A 461 3.11 -0.14 11.76
CA ASN A 461 3.75 -0.35 13.06
C ASN A 461 4.78 0.74 13.36
N VAL A 462 5.61 1.08 12.38
CA VAL A 462 6.66 2.10 12.51
C VAL A 462 6.05 3.48 12.73
N ILE A 463 5.02 3.84 11.93
CA ILE A 463 4.26 5.09 12.08
C ILE A 463 3.62 5.19 13.47
N ARG A 464 2.92 4.15 13.92
CA ARG A 464 2.28 4.13 15.25
C ARG A 464 3.32 4.30 16.37
N LYS A 465 4.47 3.65 16.24
CA LYS A 465 5.55 3.78 17.22
C LYS A 465 6.11 5.20 17.24
N ALA A 466 6.32 5.85 16.10
CA ALA A 466 6.72 7.25 16.05
C ALA A 466 5.67 8.19 16.67
N ARG A 467 4.39 8.01 16.33
CA ARG A 467 3.28 8.78 16.93
C ARG A 467 3.27 8.68 18.46
N SER A 468 3.56 7.51 19.03
CA SER A 468 3.62 7.32 20.49
C SER A 468 4.69 8.17 21.19
N PHE A 469 5.69 8.65 20.43
CA PHE A 469 6.76 9.53 20.92
C PHE A 469 6.63 10.98 20.48
N ALA A 470 5.65 11.32 19.63
CA ALA A 470 5.50 12.65 19.01
C ALA A 470 5.49 13.78 20.05
N GLU A 471 4.73 13.61 21.14
CA GLU A 471 4.56 14.63 22.19
C GLU A 471 5.35 14.30 23.47
N THR A 472 6.41 13.50 23.33
CA THR A 472 7.31 13.13 24.43
C THR A 472 8.65 13.84 24.30
N ILE A 473 9.50 13.78 25.33
CA ILE A 473 10.87 14.33 25.27
C ILE A 473 11.74 13.67 24.19
N VAL A 474 11.40 12.45 23.78
CA VAL A 474 12.07 11.71 22.71
C VAL A 474 11.79 12.33 21.34
N ASN A 475 10.61 12.96 21.17
CA ASN A 475 10.13 13.62 19.96
C ASN A 475 10.51 12.88 18.66
N ALA A 476 9.74 11.86 18.27
CA ALA A 476 10.00 11.15 17.01
C ALA A 476 9.48 11.93 15.81
N GLU A 477 10.35 12.64 15.08
CA GLU A 477 9.94 13.44 13.91
C GLU A 477 9.71 12.60 12.66
N THR A 478 10.28 11.39 12.59
CA THR A 478 10.26 10.55 11.39
C THR A 478 9.95 9.09 11.72
N ALA A 479 9.05 8.50 10.94
CA ALA A 479 8.85 7.06 10.79
C ALA A 479 9.27 6.67 9.37
N ILE A 480 10.27 5.82 9.21
CA ILE A 480 10.78 5.46 7.88
C ILE A 480 11.24 4.00 7.81
N GLU A 481 10.82 3.28 6.78
CA GLU A 481 11.26 1.90 6.53
C GLU A 481 12.30 1.82 5.42
N THR A 482 13.11 0.76 5.44
CA THR A 482 14.00 0.44 4.33
C THR A 482 13.29 0.22 2.98
N SER A 483 11.98 -0.07 3.02
CA SER A 483 11.09 -0.24 1.85
C SER A 483 10.76 1.08 1.12
N GLY A 484 11.12 2.23 1.70
CA GLY A 484 10.86 3.55 1.13
C GLY A 484 9.58 4.24 1.63
N HIS A 485 8.78 3.60 2.49
CA HIS A 485 7.73 4.30 3.24
C HIS A 485 8.38 5.29 4.20
N CYS A 486 7.97 6.55 4.14
CA CYS A 486 8.46 7.59 5.04
C CYS A 486 7.34 8.56 5.39
N ALA A 487 7.11 8.72 6.68
CA ALA A 487 6.07 9.55 7.26
C ALA A 487 6.69 10.50 8.29
N LEU A 488 6.31 11.77 8.25
CA LEU A 488 6.93 12.82 9.05
C LEU A 488 5.92 13.42 10.01
N LYS A 489 6.34 13.82 11.21
CA LYS A 489 5.44 14.45 12.18
C LYS A 489 4.71 15.67 11.58
N GLU A 490 5.39 16.46 10.75
CA GLU A 490 4.81 17.67 10.16
C GLU A 490 3.84 17.44 9.00
N ASN A 491 3.85 16.26 8.37
CA ASN A 491 2.77 15.83 7.46
C ASN A 491 1.81 14.89 8.19
N ASP A 492 1.81 14.99 9.52
CA ASP A 492 0.99 14.24 10.46
C ASP A 492 1.14 12.72 10.34
N TYR A 493 2.36 12.26 10.12
CA TYR A 493 2.74 10.87 9.88
C TYR A 493 1.88 10.19 8.81
N LEU A 494 1.70 10.88 7.70
CA LEU A 494 1.27 10.28 6.45
C LEU A 494 2.50 9.80 5.69
N ASP A 495 2.55 8.52 5.34
CA ASP A 495 3.57 8.03 4.42
C ASP A 495 3.29 8.55 3.00
N ASP A 496 4.24 9.30 2.48
CA ASP A 496 4.09 10.03 1.22
C ASP A 496 5.44 10.09 0.50
N GLY A 497 5.53 9.34 -0.59
CA GLY A 497 6.74 9.27 -1.40
C GLY A 497 7.08 10.61 -2.05
N THR A 498 6.07 11.39 -2.42
CA THR A 498 6.26 12.72 -3.01
C THR A 498 6.73 13.74 -1.97
N TYR A 499 6.20 13.67 -0.75
CA TYR A 499 6.65 14.50 0.36
C TYR A 499 8.09 14.16 0.79
N THR A 500 8.42 12.86 0.77
CA THR A 500 9.80 12.40 1.01
C THR A 500 10.76 12.96 -0.05
N ALA A 501 10.36 12.95 -1.33
CA ALA A 501 11.12 13.60 -2.40
C ALA A 501 11.27 15.11 -2.18
N ILE A 502 10.22 15.81 -1.76
CA ILE A 502 10.26 17.25 -1.44
C ILE A 502 11.38 17.59 -0.45
N LYS A 503 11.61 16.75 0.57
CA LYS A 503 12.68 16.97 1.55
C LYS A 503 14.07 16.98 0.95
N VAL A 504 14.35 16.03 0.06
CA VAL A 504 15.64 15.93 -0.62
C VAL A 504 15.77 16.99 -1.73
N ILE A 505 14.70 17.27 -2.47
CA ILE A 505 14.67 18.35 -3.48
C ILE A 505 14.96 19.70 -2.81
N GLY A 506 14.33 19.99 -1.67
CA GLY A 506 14.58 21.23 -0.92
C GLY A 506 16.05 21.35 -0.49
N LEU A 507 16.66 20.24 -0.05
CA LEU A 507 18.10 20.21 0.25
C LEU A 507 18.96 20.49 -0.99
N MET A 508 18.63 19.91 -2.13
CA MET A 508 19.34 20.13 -3.40
C MET A 508 19.20 21.56 -3.92
N ALA A 509 18.00 22.12 -3.90
CA ALA A 509 17.73 23.49 -4.34
C ALA A 509 18.55 24.49 -3.51
N ARG A 510 18.59 24.33 -2.18
CA ARG A 510 19.40 25.18 -1.30
C ARG A 510 20.91 25.03 -1.57
N ALA A 511 21.39 23.81 -1.81
CA ALA A 511 22.80 23.56 -2.14
C ALA A 511 23.20 24.23 -3.47
N LYS A 512 22.31 24.17 -4.46
CA LYS A 512 22.52 24.81 -5.77
C LYS A 512 22.51 26.33 -5.68
N ALA A 513 21.59 26.91 -4.90
CA ALA A 513 21.48 28.35 -4.71
C ALA A 513 22.73 28.97 -4.04
N THR A 514 23.44 28.23 -3.21
CA THR A 514 24.68 28.70 -2.57
C THR A 514 25.94 28.46 -3.41
N ASN A 515 25.80 27.94 -4.65
CA ASN A 515 26.91 27.44 -5.48
C ASN A 515 27.84 26.49 -4.70
N ALA A 516 27.29 25.75 -3.73
CA ALA A 516 28.06 24.75 -3.04
C ALA A 516 28.37 23.62 -4.02
N ASP A 517 29.66 23.40 -4.29
CA ASP A 517 30.16 22.30 -5.12
C ASP A 517 30.08 20.95 -4.37
N SER A 518 28.93 20.72 -3.72
CA SER A 518 28.67 19.63 -2.80
C SER A 518 27.67 18.67 -3.42
N TYR A 519 28.10 17.46 -3.71
CA TYR A 519 27.20 16.35 -4.04
C TYR A 519 26.40 16.04 -2.79
N VAL A 520 25.06 16.05 -2.87
CA VAL A 520 24.22 15.82 -1.68
C VAL A 520 24.50 14.46 -1.04
N LEU A 521 24.90 13.45 -1.82
CA LEU A 521 25.35 12.15 -1.29
C LEU A 521 26.57 12.23 -0.38
N ASP A 522 27.44 13.24 -0.53
CA ASP A 522 28.61 13.41 0.34
C ASP A 522 28.20 13.66 1.81
N LEU A 523 26.96 14.12 2.04
CA LEU A 523 26.42 14.33 3.39
C LEU A 523 26.25 13.02 4.18
N ILE A 524 26.23 11.88 3.50
CA ILE A 524 26.14 10.55 4.12
C ILE A 524 27.40 9.71 3.87
N SER A 525 28.51 10.31 3.45
CA SER A 525 29.73 9.57 3.09
C SER A 525 30.40 8.83 4.25
N SER A 526 30.09 9.18 5.50
CA SER A 526 30.56 8.49 6.70
C SER A 526 29.64 7.34 7.13
N LEU A 527 28.52 7.12 6.44
CA LEU A 527 27.66 5.96 6.66
C LEU A 527 28.47 4.69 6.35
N GLN A 528 28.65 3.84 7.36
CA GLN A 528 29.29 2.54 7.17
C GLN A 528 28.28 1.57 6.55
N GLU A 529 28.65 1.03 5.39
CA GLU A 529 27.87 0.03 4.67
C GLU A 529 28.75 -1.20 4.47
N LEU A 530 28.28 -2.36 4.91
CA LEU A 530 28.95 -3.61 4.61
C LEU A 530 28.60 -4.08 3.20
N PRO A 531 29.56 -4.68 2.47
CA PRO A 531 29.41 -4.96 1.04
C PRO A 531 28.42 -6.08 0.75
N LEU A 532 28.13 -6.95 1.72
CA LEU A 532 27.15 -8.03 1.57
C LEU A 532 25.93 -7.78 2.45
N VAL A 533 24.78 -7.58 1.81
CA VAL A 533 23.46 -7.59 2.44
C VAL A 533 22.59 -8.60 1.70
N SER A 534 22.04 -9.57 2.42
CA SER A 534 21.21 -10.63 1.84
C SER A 534 19.98 -10.92 2.69
N GLU A 535 18.87 -11.26 2.04
CA GLU A 535 17.67 -11.81 2.68
C GLU A 535 17.40 -13.21 2.09
N LEU A 536 17.40 -14.22 2.96
CA LEU A 536 17.03 -15.60 2.64
C LEU A 536 15.65 -15.92 3.21
N ARG A 537 14.85 -16.66 2.45
CA ARG A 537 13.47 -17.02 2.80
C ARG A 537 13.36 -18.52 3.01
N LEU A 538 13.20 -18.95 4.25
CA LEU A 538 13.08 -20.35 4.64
C LEU A 538 11.58 -20.68 4.80
N THR A 539 11.04 -21.48 3.89
CA THR A 539 9.59 -21.74 3.81
C THR A 539 9.22 -22.99 4.59
N ALA A 540 8.06 -23.03 5.26
CA ALA A 540 7.56 -24.28 5.82
C ALA A 540 7.25 -25.29 4.71
N VAL A 541 7.71 -26.53 4.87
CA VAL A 541 7.51 -27.61 3.88
C VAL A 541 6.03 -27.93 3.70
N ASP A 542 5.24 -27.83 4.77
CA ASP A 542 3.79 -28.05 4.75
C ASP A 542 2.96 -26.79 4.46
N GLY A 543 3.62 -25.65 4.26
CA GLY A 543 2.97 -24.35 4.01
C GLY A 543 2.19 -23.79 5.20
N LYS A 544 2.41 -24.27 6.44
CA LYS A 544 1.64 -23.83 7.62
C LYS A 544 2.41 -22.83 8.48
N LEU A 545 1.70 -21.79 8.92
CA LEU A 545 2.21 -20.80 9.86
C LEU A 545 2.54 -21.41 11.24
N ASP A 546 1.69 -22.32 11.73
CA ASP A 546 1.90 -22.98 13.03
C ASP A 546 3.20 -23.79 13.07
N THR A 547 3.54 -24.45 11.95
CA THR A 547 4.79 -25.20 11.80
C THR A 547 5.98 -24.25 11.97
N LEU A 548 5.97 -23.10 11.29
CA LEU A 548 7.03 -22.11 11.47
C LEU A 548 7.06 -21.45 12.84
N ALA A 549 5.91 -21.23 13.48
CA ALA A 549 5.89 -20.68 14.83
C ALA A 549 6.66 -21.60 15.79
N ARG A 550 6.36 -22.90 15.75
CA ARG A 550 7.07 -23.91 16.54
C ARG A 550 8.56 -23.99 16.19
N VAL A 551 8.90 -24.02 14.90
CA VAL A 551 10.32 -24.09 14.47
C VAL A 551 11.08 -22.85 14.91
N PHE A 552 10.49 -21.67 14.76
CA PHE A 552 11.09 -20.42 15.20
C PHE A 552 11.41 -20.43 16.68
N ASP A 553 10.47 -20.85 17.54
CA ASP A 553 10.67 -20.88 19.00
C ASP A 553 11.83 -21.81 19.40
N VAL A 554 12.00 -22.95 18.70
CA VAL A 554 13.14 -23.87 18.92
C VAL A 554 14.45 -23.27 18.42
N VAL A 555 14.45 -22.68 17.22
CA VAL A 555 15.64 -22.08 16.60
C VAL A 555 16.12 -20.87 17.41
N GLU A 556 15.22 -20.03 17.89
CA GLU A 556 15.51 -18.88 18.75
C GLU A 556 16.24 -19.34 20.02
N GLN A 557 15.71 -20.32 20.75
CA GLN A 557 16.37 -20.88 21.93
C GLN A 557 17.75 -21.48 21.61
N ASN A 558 17.87 -22.19 20.50
CA ASN A 558 19.15 -22.78 20.08
C ASN A 558 20.18 -21.70 19.72
N ILE A 559 19.76 -20.56 19.14
CA ILE A 559 20.62 -19.41 18.90
C ILE A 559 21.06 -18.78 20.23
N GLU A 560 20.16 -18.63 21.20
CA GLU A 560 20.50 -18.12 22.54
C GLU A 560 21.56 -18.99 23.23
N LEU A 561 21.36 -20.32 23.20
CA LEU A 561 22.35 -21.28 23.71
C LEU A 561 23.67 -21.22 22.95
N TYR A 562 23.63 -20.96 21.64
CA TYR A 562 24.83 -20.81 20.82
C TYR A 562 25.60 -19.53 21.17
N CYS A 563 24.90 -18.41 21.42
CA CYS A 563 25.50 -17.14 21.85
C CYS A 563 26.13 -17.24 23.25
N ALA A 564 25.61 -18.10 24.13
CA ALA A 564 26.12 -18.27 25.50
C ALA A 564 27.45 -19.07 25.60
N LYS A 565 28.00 -19.57 24.48
CA LYS A 565 29.27 -20.30 24.47
C LYS A 565 30.45 -19.35 24.62
N GLU A 566 31.43 -19.70 25.46
CA GLU A 566 32.60 -18.85 25.75
C GLU A 566 33.48 -18.52 24.52
N ASP A 567 33.50 -19.41 23.52
CA ASP A 567 34.33 -19.27 22.31
C ASP A 567 33.57 -18.64 21.11
N ASN A 568 32.47 -17.94 21.36
CA ASN A 568 31.63 -17.37 20.30
C ASN A 568 31.53 -15.84 20.39
N ASN A 569 31.59 -15.18 19.23
CA ASN A 569 31.47 -13.72 19.10
C ASN A 569 30.03 -13.26 18.80
N TRP A 570 29.06 -14.17 18.74
CA TRP A 570 27.66 -13.81 18.58
C TRP A 570 27.12 -13.12 19.82
N LEU A 571 26.61 -11.91 19.65
CA LEU A 571 25.99 -11.13 20.72
C LEU A 571 24.54 -10.80 20.35
N ILE A 572 23.61 -11.22 21.21
CA ILE A 572 22.19 -10.91 21.02
C ILE A 572 21.96 -9.42 21.23
N ASP A 573 21.25 -8.82 20.28
CA ASP A 573 20.79 -7.45 20.36
C ASP A 573 19.52 -7.38 21.22
N SER A 574 19.69 -7.06 22.50
CA SER A 574 18.58 -7.03 23.47
C SER A 574 17.57 -5.91 23.22
N ASP A 575 17.93 -4.91 22.42
CA ASP A 575 17.03 -3.80 22.06
C ASP A 575 16.12 -4.16 20.87
N ASN A 576 16.42 -5.28 20.19
CA ASN A 576 15.62 -5.75 19.07
C ASN A 576 14.23 -6.20 19.52
N GLN A 577 13.20 -5.79 18.78
CA GLN A 577 11.79 -6.04 19.13
C GLN A 577 11.10 -7.03 18.17
N GLU A 578 11.83 -7.56 17.18
CA GLU A 578 11.27 -8.47 16.17
C GLU A 578 12.21 -9.62 15.86
N GLY A 579 11.78 -10.83 16.18
CA GLY A 579 12.60 -12.02 16.00
C GLY A 579 13.89 -11.97 16.83
N ILE A 580 14.90 -12.70 16.40
CA ILE A 580 16.21 -12.73 17.05
C ILE A 580 17.25 -12.09 16.14
N ARG A 581 17.91 -11.05 16.66
CA ARG A 581 18.99 -10.32 15.97
C ARG A 581 20.28 -10.51 16.74
N VAL A 582 21.34 -10.81 16.00
CA VAL A 582 22.63 -11.21 16.56
C VAL A 582 23.74 -10.47 15.82
N SER A 583 24.55 -9.72 16.55
CA SER A 583 25.81 -9.18 16.05
C SER A 583 26.82 -10.31 15.88
N THR A 584 27.58 -10.31 14.79
CA THR A 584 28.55 -11.36 14.47
C THR A 584 29.99 -11.03 14.85
N GLY A 585 30.21 -9.87 15.49
CA GLY A 585 31.53 -9.41 15.94
C GLY A 585 31.63 -7.88 15.99
N ASP A 586 32.86 -7.37 15.95
CA ASP A 586 33.16 -5.93 15.98
C ASP A 586 33.18 -5.27 14.59
N ASP A 587 33.03 -6.05 13.53
CA ASP A 587 33.04 -5.59 12.13
C ASP A 587 31.71 -4.93 11.70
N GLY A 588 30.73 -4.89 12.61
CA GLY A 588 29.39 -4.36 12.35
C GLY A 588 28.44 -5.35 11.68
N GLY A 589 28.90 -6.57 11.39
CA GLY A 589 28.08 -7.62 10.80
C GLY A 589 26.97 -8.08 11.74
N TYR A 590 25.85 -8.50 11.17
CA TYR A 590 24.75 -9.08 11.93
C TYR A 590 23.97 -10.08 11.10
N PHE A 591 23.21 -10.94 11.78
CA PHE A 591 22.08 -11.61 11.16
C PHE A 591 20.82 -11.46 12.00
N MET A 592 19.66 -11.60 11.35
CA MET A 592 18.38 -11.57 12.03
C MET A 592 17.45 -12.61 11.43
N ILE A 593 16.85 -13.45 12.29
CA ILE A 593 15.79 -14.38 11.90
C ILE A 593 14.48 -13.88 12.48
N ARG A 594 13.46 -13.80 11.63
CA ARG A 594 12.11 -13.41 12.05
C ARG A 594 11.04 -14.20 11.29
N LYS A 595 9.88 -14.32 11.91
CA LYS A 595 8.66 -14.83 11.26
C LYS A 595 8.14 -13.77 10.26
N SER A 596 7.80 -14.18 9.04
CA SER A 596 7.04 -13.32 8.14
C SER A 596 5.66 -13.01 8.75
N LEU A 597 5.16 -11.79 8.53
CA LEU A 597 3.86 -11.35 9.05
C LEU A 597 2.68 -11.96 8.27
N HIS A 598 2.90 -12.39 7.03
CA HIS A 598 1.83 -12.78 6.10
C HIS A 598 2.02 -14.16 5.48
N ASP A 599 3.26 -14.62 5.36
CA ASP A 599 3.59 -15.86 4.66
C ASP A 599 4.13 -16.89 5.65
N PRO A 600 3.95 -18.20 5.39
CA PRO A 600 4.62 -19.28 6.12
C PRO A 600 6.10 -19.35 5.73
N VAL A 601 6.83 -18.26 6.00
CA VAL A 601 8.25 -18.06 5.74
C VAL A 601 8.97 -17.48 6.96
N LEU A 602 10.16 -18.00 7.28
CA LEU A 602 11.16 -17.33 8.12
C LEU A 602 12.08 -16.50 7.22
N SER A 603 12.23 -15.21 7.53
CA SER A 603 13.16 -14.32 6.84
C SER A 603 14.45 -14.25 7.64
N LEU A 604 15.56 -14.68 7.02
CA LEU A 604 16.93 -14.56 7.54
C LEU A 604 17.63 -13.43 6.80
N GLN A 605 17.94 -12.36 7.50
CA GLN A 605 18.76 -11.28 6.98
C GLN A 605 20.20 -11.44 7.44
N ILE A 606 21.15 -11.14 6.56
CA ILE A 606 22.58 -11.20 6.82
C ILE A 606 23.21 -9.93 6.27
N GLU A 607 23.97 -9.24 7.11
CA GLU A 607 24.90 -8.18 6.72
C GLU A 607 26.31 -8.60 7.15
N SER A 608 27.27 -8.58 6.22
CA SER A 608 28.63 -9.09 6.47
C SER A 608 29.69 -8.46 5.56
N THR A 609 30.95 -8.54 5.97
CA THR A 609 32.14 -8.08 5.23
C THR A 609 32.38 -8.84 3.94
N SER A 610 32.00 -10.12 3.86
CA SER A 610 32.14 -10.93 2.66
C SER A 610 31.21 -12.13 2.67
N ARG A 611 31.06 -12.78 1.51
CA ARG A 611 30.28 -14.02 1.40
C ARG A 611 30.93 -15.17 2.18
N GLU A 612 32.26 -15.20 2.22
CA GLU A 612 33.03 -16.20 2.96
C GLU A 612 32.79 -16.06 4.46
N ASP A 613 32.85 -14.81 4.98
CA ASP A 613 32.57 -14.51 6.39
C ASP A 613 31.12 -14.85 6.75
N ALA A 614 30.15 -14.47 5.92
CA ALA A 614 28.75 -14.83 6.12
C ALA A 614 28.54 -16.35 6.15
N VAL A 615 29.20 -17.10 5.27
CA VAL A 615 29.10 -18.57 5.25
C VAL A 615 29.69 -19.19 6.52
N GLY A 616 30.91 -18.76 6.89
CA GLY A 616 31.62 -19.29 8.05
C GLY A 616 30.97 -18.93 9.39
N VAL A 617 30.60 -17.66 9.57
CA VAL A 617 30.16 -17.10 10.85
C VAL A 617 28.66 -17.20 11.03
N VAL A 618 27.84 -17.21 9.97
CA VAL A 618 26.38 -17.22 10.06
C VAL A 618 25.77 -18.52 9.53
N VAL A 619 26.00 -18.84 8.26
CA VAL A 619 25.27 -19.92 7.57
C VAL A 619 25.61 -21.30 8.13
N ASN A 620 26.88 -21.63 8.33
CA ASN A 620 27.29 -22.94 8.84
C ASN A 620 26.78 -23.22 10.27
N PRO A 621 26.88 -22.26 11.23
CA PRO A 621 26.23 -22.40 12.53
C PRO A 621 24.71 -22.57 12.42
N LEU A 622 24.04 -21.77 11.58
CA LEU A 622 22.59 -21.87 11.40
C LEU A 622 22.17 -23.21 10.79
N LEU A 623 22.87 -23.74 9.78
CA LEU A 623 22.59 -25.06 9.23
C LEU A 623 22.63 -26.14 10.32
N SER A 624 23.60 -26.04 11.25
CA SER A 624 23.70 -26.94 12.40
C SER A 624 22.53 -26.77 13.38
N ILE A 625 22.10 -25.53 13.64
CA ILE A 625 20.96 -25.21 14.51
C ILE A 625 19.63 -25.69 13.93
N PHE A 626 19.47 -25.65 12.61
CA PHE A 626 18.27 -26.08 11.91
C PHE A 626 18.22 -27.59 11.64
N GLU A 627 19.28 -28.36 11.96
CA GLU A 627 19.41 -29.77 11.58
C GLU A 627 18.23 -30.63 12.05
N ASP A 628 17.77 -30.42 13.29
CA ASP A 628 16.63 -31.14 13.87
C ASP A 628 15.27 -30.76 13.24
N ASN A 629 15.21 -29.62 12.54
CA ASN A 629 14.00 -29.08 11.92
C ASN A 629 14.02 -29.15 10.38
N ARG A 630 15.01 -29.85 9.78
CA ARG A 630 15.20 -29.93 8.33
C ARG A 630 14.05 -30.58 7.55
N SER A 631 13.14 -31.30 8.23
CA SER A 631 11.92 -31.85 7.64
C SER A 631 10.77 -30.84 7.58
N ASP A 632 10.83 -29.81 8.42
CA ASP A 632 9.73 -28.88 8.66
C ASP A 632 9.94 -27.58 7.87
N VAL A 633 11.20 -27.22 7.59
CA VAL A 633 11.59 -26.00 6.88
C VAL A 633 12.51 -26.30 5.71
N ASP A 634 12.24 -25.67 4.56
CA ASP A 634 13.12 -25.72 3.41
C ASP A 634 14.37 -24.87 3.63
N LEU A 635 15.52 -25.54 3.71
CA LEU A 635 16.84 -24.94 3.90
C LEU A 635 17.62 -24.82 2.58
N SER A 636 16.99 -25.06 1.42
CA SER A 636 17.64 -25.03 0.11
C SER A 636 18.36 -23.72 -0.16
N SER A 637 17.73 -22.57 0.14
CA SER A 637 18.34 -21.25 -0.02
C SER A 637 19.54 -21.05 0.89
N LEU A 638 19.49 -21.60 2.12
CA LEU A 638 20.59 -21.50 3.08
C LEU A 638 21.79 -22.36 2.67
N ARG A 639 21.56 -23.51 2.03
CA ARG A 639 22.63 -24.38 1.50
C ARG A 639 23.22 -23.89 0.18
N ALA A 640 22.43 -23.17 -0.61
CA ALA A 640 22.87 -22.59 -1.88
C ALA A 640 23.62 -21.27 -1.68
N PHE A 641 23.35 -20.57 -0.58
CA PHE A 641 24.15 -19.45 -0.13
C PHE A 641 25.54 -19.93 0.24
#